data_AF-A0A803Q1A0-F1
#
_entry.id   AF-A0A803Q1A0-F1
#
_cell.length_a   1.000
_cell.length_b   1.000
_cell.length_c   1.000
_cell.angle_alpha   90.00
_cell.angle_beta   90.00
_cell.angle_gamma   90.00
#
_symmetry.space_group_name_H-M   'P 1'
#
loop_
_entity.id
_entity.type
_entity.pdbx_description
1 polymer ?
#
loop_
_entity_poly.entity_id
_entity_poly.type
_entity_poly.pdbx_seq_one_letter_code
_entity_poly.pdbx_strand_id
1 'polypeptide(L)'
;MTVTCTTVYKIISKILANRLKVILSPLISPNQSAFLKGHLISDNILMAQEILHSINNKKQGRESWMAVKLDMAKAFDRVEWKFLHKMMEKFQFPSRFIKLVMACITTATFKFNINGQAQGLVTPSRGIRQGDPLSPYLFLICAEGLSSILRRAERHDEAFGIKITRSAPKISHLLFEDDSILFCRSNIQACNAIKEALDQYQNISGQQVNFQKSSLVFSPNTSLTYQTLIQDYMQIPMTNHLDKYLGLPQCFGRSKSSSFNSLKDRIWSYLSKWHGKFLSKGGKEILLKAVIQAIPSYAIIGNGANTSIFDPWIPNHRVFPSQIPSSLTHVSTLLLPNGDWNIPLLRAHFQQDTINDILSLPPPDPTQPDTYFWQHSTSGHYSVRTGYHVAKQAINLAQPSSSNTETLTRWWNSLWSLPIPPKIRHFVYRLAQNSIPTADHLYHRHCISSPICPRCSLCFESVQHALFECKEMKKAWSGSIFKSVLKETKHMNIFDILLLIQLNFSKDEFNLFLCMLWKCWNARNATVFRNQDSRPEAIEQEAHDYLEFYQAAQDKRGKQTQLTSDRILQEWEPPPVGSLKLNTDAAISSRQNRTGGGALVRDHAGKVLAATAFNRIGQLHPQAAEGWALLEALKWCYDKGINIHQVEVDCKNLLTDLQ
;
A
#
# COMPACT_ATOMS: atom_id res chain seq x y z
N MET A 1 -25.94 -6.60 -3.40
CA MET A 1 -26.31 -7.48 -2.27
C MET A 1 -25.32 -8.64 -2.27
N THR A 2 -24.66 -8.93 -1.16
CA THR A 2 -23.73 -10.06 -1.10
C THR A 2 -24.52 -11.35 -0.87
N VAL A 3 -24.42 -12.30 -1.80
CA VAL A 3 -25.14 -13.58 -1.71
C VAL A 3 -24.26 -14.61 -1.01
N THR A 4 -24.70 -15.15 0.11
CA THR A 4 -24.00 -16.24 0.82
C THR A 4 -24.52 -17.59 0.37
N CYS A 5 -23.68 -18.36 -0.32
CA CYS A 5 -24.01 -19.73 -0.72
C CYS A 5 -23.70 -20.75 0.39
N THR A 6 -24.45 -21.85 0.45
CA THR A 6 -24.16 -22.97 1.37
C THR A 6 -22.81 -23.62 1.04
N THR A 7 -22.14 -24.16 2.04
CA THR A 7 -20.82 -24.81 1.88
C THR A 7 -20.86 -25.96 0.90
N VAL A 8 -21.90 -26.82 0.97
CA VAL A 8 -22.09 -27.96 0.06
C VAL A 8 -22.21 -27.49 -1.39
N TYR A 9 -23.01 -26.45 -1.65
CA TYR A 9 -23.12 -25.88 -2.98
C TYR A 9 -21.78 -25.31 -3.48
N LYS A 10 -21.02 -24.61 -2.62
CA LYS A 10 -19.73 -24.04 -3.00
C LYS A 10 -18.73 -25.11 -3.46
N ILE A 11 -18.77 -26.30 -2.88
CA ILE A 11 -17.94 -27.44 -3.33
C ILE A 11 -18.32 -27.84 -4.76
N ILE A 12 -19.62 -28.04 -5.03
CA ILE A 12 -20.13 -28.42 -6.36
C ILE A 12 -19.77 -27.36 -7.40
N SER A 13 -20.09 -26.10 -7.11
CA SER A 13 -19.76 -24.96 -7.95
C SER A 13 -18.25 -24.86 -8.23
N LYS A 14 -17.41 -25.06 -7.22
CA LYS A 14 -15.96 -25.03 -7.38
C LYS A 14 -15.44 -26.15 -8.29
N ILE A 15 -16.01 -27.35 -8.20
CA ILE A 15 -15.65 -28.47 -9.09
C ILE A 15 -15.98 -28.11 -10.54
N LEU A 16 -17.17 -27.57 -10.80
CA LEU A 16 -17.58 -27.13 -12.14
C LEU A 16 -16.69 -25.98 -12.65
N ALA A 17 -16.40 -25.00 -11.80
CA ALA A 17 -15.54 -23.87 -12.11
C ALA A 17 -14.12 -24.32 -12.48
N ASN A 18 -13.54 -25.26 -11.74
CA ASN A 18 -12.20 -25.78 -12.02
C ASN A 18 -12.14 -26.51 -13.36
N ARG A 19 -13.20 -27.25 -13.74
CA ARG A 19 -13.29 -27.91 -15.05
C ARG A 19 -13.43 -26.89 -16.18
N LEU A 20 -14.29 -25.88 -15.97
CA LEU A 20 -14.50 -24.80 -16.94
C LEU A 20 -13.22 -23.99 -17.19
N LYS A 21 -12.46 -23.69 -16.13
CA LYS A 21 -11.21 -22.92 -16.18
C LYS A 21 -10.18 -23.51 -17.17
N VAL A 22 -10.13 -24.82 -17.33
CA VAL A 22 -9.15 -25.50 -18.21
C VAL A 22 -9.39 -25.17 -19.69
N ILE A 23 -10.65 -24.95 -20.08
CA ILE A 23 -11.04 -24.81 -21.50
C ILE A 23 -11.44 -23.39 -21.89
N LEU A 24 -11.43 -22.42 -20.97
CA LEU A 24 -11.84 -21.05 -21.27
C LEU A 24 -10.85 -20.28 -22.15
N SER A 25 -9.54 -20.52 -22.01
CA SER A 25 -8.52 -19.77 -22.75
C SER A 25 -8.70 -19.81 -24.28
N PRO A 26 -9.02 -20.95 -24.93
CA PRO A 26 -9.28 -20.97 -26.37
C PRO A 26 -10.69 -20.48 -26.76
N LEU A 27 -11.62 -20.34 -25.81
CA LEU A 27 -13.01 -19.98 -26.10
C LEU A 27 -13.28 -18.48 -26.01
N ILE A 28 -12.50 -17.76 -25.21
CA ILE A 28 -12.69 -16.34 -24.92
C ILE A 28 -11.72 -15.48 -25.72
N SER A 29 -12.20 -14.33 -26.18
CA SER A 29 -11.45 -13.32 -26.91
C SER A 29 -10.16 -12.91 -26.18
N PRO A 30 -9.05 -12.69 -26.91
CA PRO A 30 -7.85 -12.09 -26.30
C PRO A 30 -8.12 -10.67 -25.77
N ASN A 31 -9.13 -9.97 -26.31
CA ASN A 31 -9.55 -8.64 -25.86
C ASN A 31 -10.37 -8.68 -24.54
N GLN A 32 -10.45 -9.84 -23.89
CA GLN A 32 -11.15 -10.05 -22.63
C GLN A 32 -10.23 -10.78 -21.64
N SER A 33 -9.56 -10.03 -20.75
CA SER A 33 -8.46 -10.57 -19.93
C SER A 33 -8.83 -10.91 -18.48
N ALA A 34 -10.12 -10.93 -18.12
CA ALA A 34 -10.56 -11.24 -16.76
C ALA A 34 -10.58 -12.76 -16.48
N PHE A 35 -10.02 -13.18 -15.33
CA PHE A 35 -10.05 -14.54 -14.77
C PHE A 35 -9.47 -15.70 -15.63
N LEU A 36 -8.76 -15.41 -16.72
CA LEU A 36 -8.09 -16.40 -17.56
C LEU A 36 -6.70 -16.76 -17.03
N LYS A 37 -6.30 -18.04 -17.14
CA LYS A 37 -4.95 -18.49 -16.75
C LYS A 37 -3.93 -17.96 -17.77
N GLY A 38 -2.84 -17.34 -17.29
CA GLY A 38 -1.75 -16.85 -18.16
C GLY A 38 -1.96 -15.47 -18.77
N HIS A 39 -3.09 -14.80 -18.49
CA HIS A 39 -3.31 -13.40 -18.85
C HIS A 39 -3.17 -12.56 -17.59
N LEU A 40 -2.26 -11.60 -17.59
CA LEU A 40 -2.08 -10.70 -16.47
C LEU A 40 -3.07 -9.54 -16.61
N ILE A 41 -3.61 -9.07 -15.48
CA ILE A 41 -4.46 -7.86 -15.46
C ILE A 41 -3.69 -6.67 -16.06
N SER A 42 -2.36 -6.66 -15.92
CA SER A 42 -1.46 -5.66 -16.50
C SER A 42 -1.54 -5.57 -18.02
N ASP A 43 -1.83 -6.65 -18.74
CA ASP A 43 -1.80 -6.67 -20.21
C ASP A 43 -2.96 -5.82 -20.75
N ASN A 44 -4.16 -6.01 -20.19
CA ASN A 44 -5.35 -5.24 -20.52
C ASN A 44 -5.18 -3.75 -20.13
N ILE A 45 -4.52 -3.50 -18.99
CA ILE A 45 -4.19 -2.14 -18.55
C ILE A 45 -3.23 -1.46 -19.53
N LEU A 46 -2.15 -2.15 -19.92
CA LEU A 46 -1.14 -1.62 -20.82
C LEU A 46 -1.73 -1.31 -22.19
N MET A 47 -2.54 -2.23 -22.74
CA MET A 47 -3.26 -2.01 -24.00
C MET A 47 -4.19 -0.80 -23.92
N ALA A 48 -4.98 -0.68 -22.84
CA ALA A 48 -5.86 0.47 -22.66
C ALA A 48 -5.06 1.78 -22.55
N GLN A 49 -3.96 1.79 -21.79
CA GLN A 49 -3.08 2.95 -21.63
C GLN A 49 -2.45 3.37 -22.95
N GLU A 50 -1.94 2.44 -23.75
CA GLU A 50 -1.30 2.74 -25.04
C GLU A 50 -2.30 3.32 -26.06
N ILE A 51 -3.51 2.75 -26.13
CA ILE A 51 -4.58 3.25 -27.02
C ILE A 51 -5.02 4.64 -26.56
N LEU A 52 -5.26 4.85 -25.26
CA LEU A 52 -5.70 6.14 -24.73
C LEU A 52 -4.61 7.21 -24.83
N HIS A 53 -3.35 6.84 -24.62
CA HIS A 53 -2.20 7.71 -24.85
C HIS A 53 -2.16 8.17 -26.32
N SER A 54 -2.35 7.22 -27.24
CA SER A 54 -2.42 7.51 -28.68
C SER A 54 -3.59 8.44 -29.05
N ILE A 55 -4.78 8.24 -28.46
CA ILE A 55 -5.94 9.12 -28.63
C ILE A 55 -5.61 10.53 -28.11
N ASN A 56 -5.07 10.64 -26.89
CA ASN A 56 -4.75 11.90 -26.23
C ASN A 56 -3.65 12.70 -26.95
N ASN A 57 -2.76 12.03 -27.69
CA ASN A 57 -1.68 12.68 -28.44
C ASN A 57 -2.01 12.95 -29.91
N LYS A 58 -3.19 12.55 -30.39
CA LYS A 58 -3.63 12.79 -31.76
C LYS A 58 -4.12 14.23 -31.94
N LYS A 59 -3.18 15.15 -32.20
CA LYS A 59 -3.44 16.59 -32.36
C LYS A 59 -3.69 17.03 -33.79
N GLN A 60 -3.34 16.21 -34.78
CA GLN A 60 -3.43 16.54 -36.22
C GLN A 60 -3.85 15.32 -37.03
N GLY A 61 -4.33 15.56 -38.26
CA GLY A 61 -4.79 14.53 -39.19
C GLY A 61 -6.29 14.63 -39.51
N ARG A 62 -6.69 14.07 -40.65
CA ARG A 62 -8.08 14.12 -41.15
C ARG A 62 -9.06 13.28 -40.33
N GLU A 63 -8.57 12.19 -39.73
CA GLU A 63 -9.37 11.33 -38.87
C GLU A 63 -9.20 11.71 -37.41
N SER A 64 -10.28 11.68 -36.64
CA SER A 64 -10.24 11.83 -35.18
C SER A 64 -10.80 10.59 -34.51
N TRP A 65 -10.40 10.33 -33.26
CA TRP A 65 -10.65 9.08 -32.55
C TRP A 65 -11.37 9.32 -31.22
N MET A 66 -12.16 8.34 -30.80
CA MET A 66 -12.83 8.37 -29.51
C MET A 66 -12.74 7.03 -28.77
N ALA A 67 -12.75 7.12 -27.45
CA ALA A 67 -12.94 6.01 -26.54
C ALA A 67 -14.30 6.16 -25.83
N VAL A 68 -15.04 5.05 -25.75
CA VAL A 68 -16.33 4.98 -25.05
C VAL A 68 -16.18 4.01 -23.89
N LYS A 69 -16.15 4.52 -22.65
CA LYS A 69 -16.21 3.69 -21.45
C LYS A 69 -17.67 3.39 -21.13
N LEU A 70 -18.03 2.12 -21.10
CA LEU A 70 -19.38 1.67 -20.77
C LEU A 70 -19.45 1.21 -19.31
N ASP A 71 -20.56 1.53 -18.65
CA ASP A 71 -20.92 1.03 -17.32
C ASP A 71 -22.10 0.08 -17.44
N MET A 72 -21.93 -1.20 -17.08
CA MET A 72 -23.00 -2.20 -17.15
C MET A 72 -23.88 -2.14 -15.89
N ALA A 73 -25.17 -1.83 -16.05
CA ALA A 73 -26.10 -1.79 -14.94
C ALA A 73 -26.31 -3.20 -14.36
N LYS A 74 -26.00 -3.41 -13.07
CA LYS A 74 -26.22 -4.67 -12.33
C LYS A 74 -25.78 -5.91 -13.13
N ALA A 75 -24.53 -5.89 -13.62
CA ALA A 75 -24.01 -6.82 -14.63
C ALA A 75 -24.27 -8.32 -14.35
N PHE A 76 -24.11 -8.76 -13.10
CA PHE A 76 -24.36 -10.15 -12.70
C PHE A 76 -25.86 -10.48 -12.55
N ASP A 77 -26.66 -9.55 -12.03
CA ASP A 77 -28.07 -9.79 -11.71
C ASP A 77 -28.96 -9.88 -12.96
N ARG A 78 -28.49 -9.35 -14.09
CA ARG A 78 -29.26 -9.19 -15.33
C ARG A 78 -28.99 -10.25 -16.39
N VAL A 79 -28.05 -11.16 -16.16
CA VAL A 79 -27.70 -12.21 -17.13
C VAL A 79 -28.91 -13.12 -17.39
N GLU A 80 -29.37 -13.17 -18.63
CA GLU A 80 -30.47 -14.05 -19.04
C GLU A 80 -29.99 -15.51 -19.17
N TRP A 81 -30.64 -16.41 -18.44
CA TRP A 81 -30.27 -17.82 -18.40
C TRP A 81 -30.42 -18.52 -19.75
N LYS A 82 -31.44 -18.14 -20.52
CA LYS A 82 -31.66 -18.68 -21.88
C LYS A 82 -30.50 -18.32 -22.81
N PHE A 83 -29.99 -17.10 -22.72
CA PHE A 83 -28.84 -16.65 -23.49
C PHE A 83 -27.58 -17.40 -23.10
N LEU A 84 -27.29 -17.50 -21.80
CA LEU A 84 -26.13 -18.24 -21.29
C LEU A 84 -26.18 -19.72 -21.71
N HIS A 85 -27.35 -20.35 -21.65
CA HIS A 85 -27.55 -21.72 -22.14
C HIS A 85 -27.20 -21.84 -23.63
N LYS A 86 -27.73 -20.95 -24.48
CA LYS A 86 -27.49 -20.94 -25.93
C LYS A 86 -26.02 -20.69 -26.27
N MET A 87 -25.34 -19.82 -25.52
CA MET A 87 -23.90 -19.60 -25.65
C MET A 87 -23.11 -20.86 -25.34
N MET A 88 -23.44 -21.58 -24.25
CA MET A 88 -22.77 -22.84 -23.93
C MET A 88 -23.06 -23.94 -24.97
N GLU A 89 -24.28 -24.00 -25.52
CA GLU A 89 -24.56 -24.90 -26.66
C GLU A 89 -23.73 -24.53 -27.89
N LYS A 90 -23.58 -23.24 -28.19
CA LYS A 90 -22.80 -22.74 -29.33
C LYS A 90 -21.31 -23.06 -29.19
N PHE A 91 -20.77 -22.99 -27.98
CA PHE A 91 -19.41 -23.43 -27.64
C PHE A 91 -19.27 -24.95 -27.54
N GLN A 92 -20.33 -25.72 -27.84
CA GLN A 92 -20.33 -27.18 -27.88
C GLN A 92 -19.98 -27.82 -26.52
N PHE A 93 -20.37 -27.19 -25.41
CA PHE A 93 -20.24 -27.83 -24.10
C PHE A 93 -21.09 -29.11 -24.04
N PRO A 94 -20.61 -30.18 -23.38
CA PRO A 94 -21.39 -31.41 -23.23
C PRO A 94 -22.74 -31.14 -22.57
N SER A 95 -23.82 -31.71 -23.12
CA SER A 95 -25.20 -31.49 -22.62
C SER A 95 -25.35 -31.79 -21.13
N ARG A 96 -24.66 -32.81 -20.62
CA ARG A 96 -24.61 -33.13 -19.18
C ARG A 96 -23.99 -31.99 -18.36
N PHE A 97 -22.92 -31.37 -18.85
CA PHE A 97 -22.27 -30.26 -18.18
C PHE A 97 -23.18 -29.02 -18.17
N ILE A 98 -23.80 -28.70 -19.30
CA ILE A 98 -24.80 -27.61 -19.40
C ILE A 98 -25.91 -27.83 -18.38
N LYS A 99 -26.51 -29.04 -18.32
CA LYS A 99 -27.57 -29.35 -17.34
C LYS A 99 -27.13 -29.12 -15.89
N LEU A 100 -25.90 -29.49 -15.54
CA LEU A 100 -25.35 -29.28 -14.18
C LEU A 100 -25.16 -27.79 -13.87
N VAL A 101 -24.61 -27.02 -14.81
CA VAL A 101 -24.45 -25.56 -14.67
C VAL A 101 -25.82 -24.88 -14.54
N MET A 102 -26.77 -25.24 -15.38
CA MET A 102 -28.12 -24.69 -15.34
C MET A 102 -28.83 -25.04 -14.05
N ALA A 103 -28.75 -26.28 -13.58
CA ALA A 103 -29.27 -26.66 -12.27
C ALA A 103 -28.68 -25.81 -11.15
N CYS A 104 -27.37 -25.50 -11.21
CA CYS A 104 -26.76 -24.63 -10.20
C CYS A 104 -27.41 -23.24 -10.16
N ILE A 105 -27.68 -22.62 -11.31
CA ILE A 105 -28.16 -21.22 -11.36
C ILE A 105 -29.70 -21.10 -11.28
N THR A 106 -30.46 -22.05 -11.82
CA THR A 106 -31.93 -21.94 -11.94
C THR A 106 -32.70 -22.43 -10.71
N THR A 107 -32.14 -23.36 -9.93
CA THR A 107 -32.81 -23.90 -8.73
C THR A 107 -32.55 -23.09 -7.47
N ALA A 108 -31.82 -21.98 -7.58
CA ALA A 108 -31.50 -21.14 -6.44
C ALA A 108 -32.76 -20.46 -5.91
N THR A 109 -32.85 -20.30 -4.58
CA THR A 109 -33.86 -19.46 -3.93
C THR A 109 -33.18 -18.57 -2.91
N PHE A 110 -33.60 -17.32 -2.81
CA PHE A 110 -33.04 -16.33 -1.90
C PHE A 110 -33.98 -16.01 -0.76
N LYS A 111 -33.42 -15.79 0.43
CA LYS A 111 -34.09 -15.17 1.56
C LYS A 111 -33.28 -13.94 1.98
N PHE A 112 -33.95 -12.92 2.48
CA PHE A 112 -33.30 -11.70 2.96
C PHE A 112 -32.98 -11.86 4.45
N ASN A 113 -31.76 -11.57 4.86
CA ASN A 113 -31.42 -11.51 6.28
C ASN A 113 -31.68 -10.11 6.80
N ILE A 114 -32.80 -9.93 7.54
CA ILE A 114 -33.21 -8.65 8.11
C ILE A 114 -33.11 -8.80 9.63
N ASN A 115 -32.26 -8.01 10.28
CA ASN A 115 -32.03 -8.05 11.73
C ASN A 115 -31.66 -9.44 12.29
N GLY A 116 -30.93 -10.25 11.51
CA GLY A 116 -30.51 -11.59 11.92
C GLY A 116 -31.54 -12.69 11.67
N GLN A 117 -32.71 -12.36 11.12
CA GLN A 117 -33.74 -13.32 10.75
C GLN A 117 -33.86 -13.43 9.22
N ALA A 118 -33.92 -14.67 8.72
CA ALA A 118 -34.17 -14.94 7.31
C ALA A 118 -35.66 -14.75 6.99
N GLN A 119 -35.98 -13.68 6.27
CA GLN A 119 -37.33 -13.28 5.90
C GLN A 119 -37.49 -13.22 4.37
N GLY A 120 -38.72 -13.46 3.91
CA GLY A 120 -39.06 -13.54 2.50
C GLY A 120 -38.52 -14.79 1.80
N LEU A 121 -39.02 -15.02 0.58
CA LEU A 121 -38.52 -16.03 -0.34
C LEU A 121 -38.63 -15.47 -1.76
N VAL A 122 -37.51 -15.46 -2.48
CA VAL A 122 -37.45 -15.01 -3.86
C VAL A 122 -36.84 -16.09 -4.71
N THR A 123 -37.57 -16.54 -5.72
CA THR A 123 -37.03 -17.40 -6.77
C THR A 123 -36.61 -16.50 -7.94
N PRO A 124 -35.31 -16.41 -8.25
CA PRO A 124 -34.83 -15.65 -9.39
C PRO A 124 -35.33 -16.26 -10.70
N SER A 125 -35.51 -15.43 -11.72
CA SER A 125 -35.76 -15.85 -13.11
C SER A 125 -34.58 -15.58 -14.04
N ARG A 126 -33.57 -14.83 -13.55
CA ARG A 126 -32.37 -14.42 -14.26
C ARG A 126 -31.24 -14.12 -13.26
N GLY A 127 -30.05 -13.88 -13.78
CA GLY A 127 -28.88 -13.45 -13.03
C GLY A 127 -28.03 -14.60 -12.49
N ILE A 128 -26.79 -14.27 -12.16
CA ILE A 128 -25.80 -15.21 -11.60
C ILE A 128 -25.28 -14.65 -10.27
N ARG A 129 -24.90 -15.53 -9.34
CA ARG A 129 -24.60 -15.14 -7.95
C ARG A 129 -23.24 -14.48 -7.81
N GLN A 130 -23.19 -13.29 -7.22
CA GLN A 130 -21.94 -12.68 -6.79
C GLN A 130 -21.35 -13.43 -5.58
N GLY A 131 -20.06 -13.78 -5.65
CA GLY A 131 -19.35 -14.57 -4.62
C GLY A 131 -19.43 -16.09 -4.80
N ASP A 132 -20.02 -16.56 -5.88
CA ASP A 132 -20.07 -17.97 -6.29
C ASP A 132 -18.85 -18.32 -7.17
N PRO A 133 -18.07 -19.38 -6.90
CA PRO A 133 -16.88 -19.73 -7.67
C PRO A 133 -17.10 -19.93 -9.18
N LEU A 134 -18.29 -20.34 -9.59
CA LEU A 134 -18.64 -20.61 -10.99
C LEU A 134 -19.07 -19.34 -11.74
N SER A 135 -19.73 -18.40 -11.07
CA SER A 135 -20.34 -17.22 -11.70
C SER A 135 -19.38 -16.35 -12.52
N PRO A 136 -18.13 -16.04 -12.06
CA PRO A 136 -17.20 -15.23 -12.86
C PRO A 136 -16.95 -15.83 -14.25
N TYR A 137 -16.81 -17.16 -14.33
CA TYR A 137 -16.55 -17.85 -15.58
C TYR A 137 -17.77 -17.89 -16.51
N LEU A 138 -18.97 -18.01 -15.94
CA LEU A 138 -20.22 -17.89 -16.71
C LEU A 138 -20.42 -16.47 -17.22
N PHE A 139 -20.01 -15.48 -16.45
CA PHE A 139 -20.03 -14.08 -16.88
C PHE A 139 -19.11 -13.87 -18.09
N LEU A 140 -17.92 -14.49 -18.12
CA LEU A 140 -17.04 -14.40 -19.29
C LEU A 140 -17.69 -14.96 -20.56
N ILE A 141 -18.37 -16.10 -20.45
CA ILE A 141 -19.13 -16.71 -21.56
C ILE A 141 -20.23 -15.76 -22.06
N CYS A 142 -20.89 -15.03 -21.16
CA CYS A 142 -21.88 -14.03 -21.53
C CYS A 142 -21.24 -12.84 -22.26
N ALA A 143 -20.16 -12.28 -21.71
CA ALA A 143 -19.45 -11.13 -22.27
C ALA A 143 -18.82 -11.43 -23.65
N GLU A 144 -18.44 -12.68 -23.91
CA GLU A 144 -17.94 -13.10 -25.24
C GLU A 144 -18.99 -12.90 -26.35
N GLY A 145 -20.28 -12.90 -25.99
CA GLY A 145 -21.36 -12.54 -26.91
C GLY A 145 -21.24 -11.09 -27.40
N LEU A 146 -20.95 -10.16 -26.49
CA LEU A 146 -20.71 -8.76 -26.84
C LEU A 146 -19.45 -8.62 -27.69
N SER A 147 -18.33 -9.22 -27.28
CA SER A 147 -17.10 -9.24 -28.08
C SER A 147 -17.32 -9.78 -29.49
N SER A 148 -18.14 -10.83 -29.65
CA SER A 148 -18.46 -11.40 -30.95
C SER A 148 -19.26 -10.46 -31.84
N ILE A 149 -20.23 -9.72 -31.27
CA ILE A 149 -21.00 -8.70 -32.01
C ILE A 149 -20.10 -7.54 -32.41
N LEU A 150 -19.24 -7.05 -31.50
CA LEU A 150 -18.33 -5.94 -31.77
C LEU A 150 -17.27 -6.30 -32.83
N ARG A 151 -16.70 -7.52 -32.81
CA ARG A 151 -15.79 -7.99 -33.88
C ARG A 151 -16.50 -8.13 -35.23
N ARG A 152 -17.81 -8.42 -35.22
CA ARG A 152 -18.60 -8.41 -36.46
C ARG A 152 -18.74 -6.98 -36.99
N ALA A 153 -19.09 -6.02 -36.13
CA ALA A 153 -19.13 -4.61 -36.51
C ALA A 153 -17.76 -4.11 -37.04
N GLU A 154 -16.66 -4.49 -36.39
CA GLU A 154 -15.30 -4.11 -36.79
C GLU A 154 -14.90 -4.60 -38.19
N ARG A 155 -15.43 -5.75 -38.61
CA ARG A 155 -15.18 -6.32 -39.95
C ARG A 155 -16.03 -5.69 -41.05
N HIS A 156 -17.21 -5.16 -40.71
CA HIS A 156 -18.14 -4.58 -41.67
C HIS A 156 -18.01 -3.07 -41.78
N ASP A 157 -17.56 -2.39 -40.72
CA ASP A 157 -17.40 -0.94 -40.68
C ASP A 157 -15.92 -0.57 -40.48
N GLU A 158 -15.32 0.05 -41.51
CA GLU A 158 -13.95 0.55 -41.41
C GLU A 158 -13.77 1.57 -40.28
N ALA A 159 -14.82 2.31 -39.92
CA ALA A 159 -14.78 3.33 -38.86
C ALA A 159 -14.80 2.77 -37.43
N PHE A 160 -15.15 1.49 -37.25
CA PHE A 160 -15.21 0.85 -35.93
C PHE A 160 -13.90 0.14 -35.60
N GLY A 161 -13.24 0.53 -34.49
CA GLY A 161 -11.88 0.12 -34.15
C GLY A 161 -10.80 1.14 -34.52
N ILE A 162 -9.69 1.12 -33.78
CA ILE A 162 -8.54 2.00 -34.00
C ILE A 162 -7.31 1.16 -34.31
N LYS A 163 -6.47 1.68 -35.20
CA LYS A 163 -5.17 1.11 -35.54
C LYS A 163 -4.08 2.11 -35.18
N ILE A 164 -3.30 1.83 -34.14
CA ILE A 164 -2.30 2.77 -33.61
C ILE A 164 -1.14 2.97 -34.61
N THR A 165 -0.65 1.88 -35.19
CA THR A 165 0.43 1.89 -36.19
C THR A 165 0.05 1.05 -37.42
N ARG A 166 0.72 1.27 -38.56
CA ARG A 166 0.39 0.56 -39.81
C ARG A 166 0.49 -0.97 -39.69
N SER A 167 1.31 -1.50 -38.79
CA SER A 167 1.51 -2.94 -38.54
C SER A 167 0.74 -3.47 -37.33
N ALA A 168 0.20 -2.61 -36.46
CA ALA A 168 -0.55 -3.05 -35.28
C ALA A 168 -1.91 -3.68 -35.66
N PRO A 169 -2.42 -4.64 -34.87
CA PRO A 169 -3.80 -5.10 -35.03
C PRO A 169 -4.78 -3.95 -34.80
N LYS A 170 -5.93 -4.02 -35.47
CA LYS A 170 -7.06 -3.13 -35.18
C LYS A 170 -7.67 -3.56 -33.86
N ILE A 171 -7.96 -2.61 -32.98
CA ILE A 171 -8.54 -2.86 -31.66
C ILE A 171 -9.83 -2.06 -31.55
N SER A 172 -10.94 -2.75 -31.36
CA SER A 172 -12.28 -2.14 -31.20
C SER A 172 -12.77 -2.10 -29.77
N HIS A 173 -12.31 -3.00 -28.90
CA HIS A 173 -12.78 -3.08 -27.53
C HIS A 173 -11.78 -3.76 -26.61
N LEU A 174 -11.87 -3.43 -25.32
CA LEU A 174 -11.22 -4.12 -24.21
C LEU A 174 -12.26 -4.35 -23.11
N LEU A 175 -12.48 -5.62 -22.74
CA LEU A 175 -13.43 -6.01 -21.69
C LEU A 175 -12.68 -6.56 -20.48
N PHE A 176 -13.11 -6.15 -19.29
CA PHE A 176 -12.67 -6.75 -18.04
C PHE A 176 -13.84 -6.75 -17.05
N GLU A 177 -14.43 -7.92 -16.82
CA GLU A 177 -15.68 -8.03 -16.04
C GLU A 177 -16.73 -7.02 -16.55
N ASP A 178 -17.23 -6.14 -15.69
CA ASP A 178 -18.20 -5.10 -16.01
C ASP A 178 -17.58 -3.83 -16.61
N ASP A 179 -16.26 -3.63 -16.50
CA ASP A 179 -15.52 -2.52 -17.11
C ASP A 179 -15.29 -2.80 -18.61
N SER A 180 -15.97 -2.05 -19.47
CA SER A 180 -15.86 -2.20 -20.93
C SER A 180 -15.42 -0.88 -21.57
N ILE A 181 -14.37 -0.91 -22.40
CA ILE A 181 -13.94 0.26 -23.18
C ILE A 181 -14.01 -0.09 -24.66
N LEU A 182 -14.69 0.75 -25.44
CA LEU A 182 -14.76 0.67 -26.89
C LEU A 182 -13.89 1.76 -27.54
N PHE A 183 -13.35 1.46 -28.72
CA PHE A 183 -12.45 2.33 -29.46
C PHE A 183 -12.91 2.43 -30.91
N CYS A 184 -13.03 3.65 -31.44
CA CYS A 184 -13.44 3.87 -32.83
C CYS A 184 -13.10 5.28 -33.31
N ARG A 185 -13.39 5.58 -34.58
CA ARG A 185 -13.33 6.95 -35.10
C ARG A 185 -14.43 7.81 -34.49
N SER A 186 -14.16 9.09 -34.25
CA SER A 186 -15.17 10.06 -33.81
C SER A 186 -16.05 10.46 -35.01
N ASN A 187 -16.98 9.59 -35.38
CA ASN A 187 -17.98 9.85 -36.42
C ASN A 187 -19.32 9.16 -36.12
N ILE A 188 -20.38 9.64 -36.76
CA ILE A 188 -21.74 9.14 -36.51
C ILE A 188 -21.93 7.71 -37.02
N GLN A 189 -21.22 7.31 -38.09
CA GLN A 189 -21.25 5.93 -38.57
C GLN A 189 -20.80 4.94 -37.48
N ALA A 190 -19.65 5.19 -36.85
CA ALA A 190 -19.14 4.37 -35.76
C ALA A 190 -20.05 4.42 -34.53
N CYS A 191 -20.64 5.58 -34.21
CA CYS A 191 -21.62 5.71 -33.14
C CYS A 191 -22.87 4.82 -33.39
N ASN A 192 -23.36 4.80 -34.63
CA ASN A 192 -24.49 3.97 -35.02
C ASN A 192 -24.16 2.48 -34.89
N ALA A 193 -22.97 2.06 -35.37
CA ALA A 193 -22.51 0.69 -35.22
C ALA A 193 -22.40 0.25 -33.74
N ILE A 194 -21.95 1.14 -32.85
CA ILE A 194 -21.94 0.88 -31.40
C ILE A 194 -23.36 0.70 -30.88
N LYS A 195 -24.28 1.61 -31.20
CA LYS A 195 -25.67 1.53 -30.72
C LYS A 195 -26.35 0.26 -31.19
N GLU A 196 -26.25 -0.09 -32.46
CA GLU A 196 -26.82 -1.33 -33.01
C GLU A 196 -26.25 -2.57 -32.33
N ALA A 197 -24.94 -2.61 -32.11
CA ALA A 197 -24.27 -3.70 -31.41
C ALA A 197 -24.74 -3.83 -29.96
N LEU A 198 -24.84 -2.71 -29.23
CA LEU A 198 -25.30 -2.67 -27.86
C LEU A 198 -26.78 -3.05 -27.77
N ASP A 199 -27.66 -2.49 -28.61
CA ASP A 199 -29.09 -2.81 -28.61
C ASP A 199 -29.33 -4.29 -28.91
N GLN A 200 -28.64 -4.85 -29.89
CA GLN A 200 -28.70 -6.28 -30.17
C GLN A 200 -28.28 -7.10 -28.94
N TYR A 201 -27.15 -6.76 -28.32
CA TYR A 201 -26.63 -7.48 -27.15
C TYR A 201 -27.55 -7.35 -25.93
N GLN A 202 -28.07 -6.15 -25.65
CA GLN A 202 -28.98 -5.90 -24.53
C GLN A 202 -30.28 -6.71 -24.66
N ASN A 203 -30.84 -6.76 -25.87
CA ASN A 203 -32.09 -7.48 -26.13
C ASN A 203 -31.96 -9.00 -25.96
N ILE A 204 -30.80 -9.58 -26.30
CA ILE A 204 -30.60 -11.04 -26.21
C ILE A 204 -30.03 -11.49 -24.86
N SER A 205 -29.13 -10.73 -24.25
CA SER A 205 -28.42 -11.13 -23.02
C SER A 205 -29.10 -10.65 -21.73
N GLY A 206 -29.99 -9.67 -21.84
CA GLY A 206 -30.62 -8.94 -20.73
C GLY A 206 -29.70 -7.97 -19.98
N GLN A 207 -28.40 -7.94 -20.30
CA GLN A 207 -27.51 -6.89 -19.81
C GLN A 207 -27.98 -5.53 -20.32
N GLN A 208 -27.72 -4.47 -19.55
CA GLN A 208 -28.07 -3.10 -19.94
C GLN A 208 -26.91 -2.17 -19.62
N VAL A 209 -26.67 -1.22 -20.52
CA VAL A 209 -25.70 -0.15 -20.36
C VAL A 209 -26.35 0.99 -19.58
N ASN A 210 -25.62 1.53 -18.61
CA ASN A 210 -25.94 2.76 -17.94
C ASN A 210 -25.26 3.93 -18.68
N PHE A 211 -25.97 4.54 -19.63
CA PHE A 211 -25.44 5.64 -20.43
C PHE A 211 -25.03 6.86 -19.58
N GLN A 212 -25.70 7.11 -18.44
CA GLN A 212 -25.38 8.22 -17.54
C GLN A 212 -24.07 8.02 -16.76
N LYS A 213 -23.69 6.77 -16.50
CA LYS A 213 -22.41 6.41 -15.84
C LYS A 213 -21.29 6.07 -16.82
N SER A 214 -21.64 5.90 -18.09
CA SER A 214 -20.69 5.73 -19.19
C SER A 214 -20.02 7.06 -19.50
N SER A 215 -18.88 7.07 -20.19
CA SER A 215 -18.17 8.31 -20.53
C SER A 215 -17.53 8.28 -21.92
N LEU A 216 -17.54 9.42 -22.59
CA LEU A 216 -16.86 9.64 -23.88
C LEU A 216 -15.56 10.42 -23.69
N VAL A 217 -14.50 9.97 -24.36
CA VAL A 217 -13.22 10.69 -24.46
C VAL A 217 -12.84 10.83 -25.92
N PHE A 218 -12.47 12.04 -26.33
CA PHE A 218 -12.11 12.38 -27.71
C PHE A 218 -10.63 12.74 -27.83
N SER A 219 -10.06 12.45 -28.99
CA SER A 219 -8.75 12.98 -29.38
C SER A 219 -8.77 14.51 -29.53
N PRO A 220 -7.65 15.21 -29.24
CA PRO A 220 -7.60 16.68 -29.33
C PRO A 220 -7.95 17.28 -30.70
N ASN A 221 -7.84 16.51 -31.80
CA ASN A 221 -8.20 16.96 -33.13
C ASN A 221 -9.71 16.81 -33.48
N THR A 222 -10.56 16.35 -32.56
CA THR A 222 -12.02 16.38 -32.72
C THR A 222 -12.55 17.77 -32.36
N SER A 223 -13.23 18.47 -33.27
CA SER A 223 -13.77 19.81 -32.98
C SER A 223 -14.90 19.77 -31.95
N LEU A 224 -15.02 20.81 -31.12
CA LEU A 224 -16.03 20.88 -30.06
C LEU A 224 -17.46 20.68 -30.59
N THR A 225 -17.78 21.29 -31.73
CA THR A 225 -19.08 21.12 -32.42
C THR A 225 -19.39 19.65 -32.70
N TYR A 226 -18.37 18.90 -33.15
CA TYR A 226 -18.53 17.49 -33.48
C TYR A 226 -18.57 16.61 -32.22
N GLN A 227 -17.85 16.98 -31.17
CA GLN A 227 -17.94 16.32 -29.86
C GLN A 227 -19.37 16.44 -29.28
N THR A 228 -19.94 17.65 -29.30
CA THR A 228 -21.33 17.89 -28.85
C THR A 228 -22.34 17.12 -29.69
N LEU A 229 -22.17 17.08 -31.01
CA LEU A 229 -23.03 16.29 -31.90
C LEU A 229 -22.99 14.79 -31.53
N ILE A 230 -21.80 14.23 -31.30
CA ILE A 230 -21.67 12.83 -30.86
C ILE A 230 -22.27 12.64 -29.46
N GLN A 231 -22.06 13.55 -28.53
CA GLN A 231 -22.62 13.50 -27.18
C GLN A 231 -24.15 13.45 -27.22
N ASP A 232 -24.78 14.35 -27.99
CA ASP A 232 -26.23 14.42 -28.14
C ASP A 232 -26.76 13.18 -28.87
N TYR A 233 -26.02 12.67 -29.85
CA TYR A 233 -26.38 11.42 -30.50
C TYR A 233 -26.31 10.25 -29.51
N MET A 234 -25.20 10.06 -28.81
CA MET A 234 -24.94 8.89 -27.94
C MET A 234 -25.65 8.95 -26.60
N GLN A 235 -26.04 10.15 -26.12
CA GLN A 235 -26.59 10.38 -24.79
C GLN A 235 -25.65 9.92 -23.65
N ILE A 236 -24.34 10.06 -23.86
CA ILE A 236 -23.28 9.70 -22.90
C ILE A 236 -22.50 10.97 -22.54
N PRO A 237 -22.24 11.25 -21.25
CA PRO A 237 -21.48 12.45 -20.86
C PRO A 237 -20.04 12.40 -21.36
N MET A 238 -19.52 13.57 -21.75
CA MET A 238 -18.12 13.74 -22.16
C MET A 238 -17.22 13.97 -20.96
N THR A 239 -16.02 13.38 -20.98
CA THR A 239 -14.97 13.65 -20.00
C THR A 239 -13.65 13.98 -20.70
N ASN A 240 -12.84 14.83 -20.07
CA ASN A 240 -11.53 15.19 -20.62
C ASN A 240 -10.55 14.00 -20.59
N HIS A 241 -10.70 13.12 -19.60
CA HIS A 241 -9.87 11.94 -19.40
C HIS A 241 -10.71 10.78 -18.85
N LEU A 242 -10.21 9.54 -18.97
CA LEU A 242 -10.74 8.41 -18.22
C LEU A 242 -10.05 8.38 -16.85
N ASP A 243 -10.78 8.75 -15.79
CA ASP A 243 -10.19 8.91 -14.45
C ASP A 243 -9.51 7.63 -13.92
N LYS A 244 -10.17 6.47 -14.08
CA LYS A 244 -9.67 5.16 -13.63
C LYS A 244 -10.16 4.02 -14.55
N TYR A 245 -9.25 3.10 -14.86
CA TYR A 245 -9.55 1.78 -15.43
C TYR A 245 -8.81 0.73 -14.61
N LEU A 246 -9.52 -0.29 -14.12
CA LEU A 246 -8.95 -1.33 -13.26
C LEU A 246 -8.18 -0.79 -12.03
N GLY A 247 -8.64 0.36 -11.52
CA GLY A 247 -8.09 1.01 -10.34
C GLY A 247 -6.79 1.79 -10.57
N LEU A 248 -6.31 1.94 -11.80
CA LEU A 248 -5.15 2.76 -12.16
C LEU A 248 -5.57 4.02 -12.94
N PRO A 249 -4.90 5.16 -12.69
CA PRO A 249 -5.07 6.36 -13.51
C PRO A 249 -4.53 6.12 -14.93
N GLN A 250 -5.28 6.56 -15.94
CA GLN A 250 -4.96 6.36 -17.36
C GLN A 250 -4.08 7.48 -17.96
N CYS A 251 -3.86 8.59 -17.25
CA CYS A 251 -3.07 9.73 -17.73
C CYS A 251 -1.87 10.02 -16.81
N PHE A 252 -0.66 9.91 -17.38
CA PHE A 252 0.57 10.47 -16.81
C PHE A 252 0.80 11.85 -17.44
N GLY A 253 0.49 12.92 -16.70
CA GLY A 253 0.82 14.29 -17.12
C GLY A 253 2.31 14.61 -16.92
N ARG A 254 2.72 15.85 -17.27
CA ARG A 254 4.10 16.35 -17.06
C ARG A 254 4.56 16.34 -15.58
N SER A 255 3.63 16.25 -14.63
CA SER A 255 3.92 16.14 -13.20
C SER A 255 3.94 14.67 -12.77
N LYS A 256 5.15 14.14 -12.56
CA LYS A 256 5.37 12.79 -12.00
C LYS A 256 4.76 12.65 -10.58
N SER A 257 4.63 13.74 -9.83
CA SER A 257 4.17 13.76 -8.43
C SER A 257 2.65 13.63 -8.25
N SER A 258 1.83 14.20 -9.15
CA SER A 258 0.36 14.10 -9.04
C SER A 258 -0.16 12.71 -9.40
N SER A 259 0.59 11.98 -10.23
CA SER A 259 0.26 10.63 -10.70
C SER A 259 0.21 9.59 -9.56
N PHE A 260 0.97 9.81 -8.48
CA PHE A 260 1.00 8.96 -7.28
C PHE A 260 0.04 9.42 -6.16
N ASN A 261 -0.69 10.52 -6.34
CA ASN A 261 -1.70 10.91 -5.35
C ASN A 261 -2.79 9.85 -5.21
N SER A 262 -3.16 9.17 -6.30
CA SER A 262 -4.09 8.04 -6.25
C SER A 262 -3.61 6.87 -5.37
N LEU A 263 -2.30 6.62 -5.34
CA LEU A 263 -1.66 5.62 -4.47
C LEU A 263 -1.71 6.08 -3.00
N LYS A 264 -1.40 7.36 -2.76
CA LYS A 264 -1.49 7.99 -1.44
C LYS A 264 -2.93 7.98 -0.93
N ASP A 265 -3.91 8.32 -1.76
CA ASP A 265 -5.34 8.32 -1.45
C ASP A 265 -5.84 6.91 -1.17
N ARG A 266 -5.32 5.90 -1.88
CA ARG A 266 -5.66 4.49 -1.66
C ARG A 266 -5.07 3.98 -0.34
N ILE A 267 -3.81 4.26 -0.05
CA ILE A 267 -3.18 4.00 1.26
C ILE A 267 -3.98 4.71 2.35
N TRP A 268 -4.31 5.99 2.15
CA TRP A 268 -5.09 6.80 3.07
C TRP A 268 -6.50 6.25 3.29
N SER A 269 -7.18 5.76 2.25
CA SER A 269 -8.49 5.11 2.35
C SER A 269 -8.46 3.88 3.24
N TYR A 270 -7.43 3.02 3.11
CA TYR A 270 -7.25 1.85 3.99
C TYR A 270 -6.90 2.26 5.42
N LEU A 271 -5.96 3.18 5.59
CA LEU A 271 -5.54 3.67 6.92
C LEU A 271 -6.70 4.35 7.66
N SER A 272 -7.48 5.17 6.98
CA SER A 272 -8.65 5.86 7.55
C SER A 272 -9.73 4.85 7.97
N LYS A 273 -9.97 3.81 7.15
CA LYS A 273 -10.88 2.70 7.48
C LYS A 273 -10.40 1.85 8.66
N TRP A 274 -9.09 1.77 8.91
CA TRP A 274 -8.52 1.03 10.04
C TRP A 274 -8.31 1.88 11.29
N HIS A 275 -8.23 3.20 11.15
CA HIS A 275 -8.13 4.13 12.27
C HIS A 275 -9.34 3.98 13.21
N GLY A 276 -10.52 3.73 12.66
CA GLY A 276 -11.74 3.43 13.41
C GLY A 276 -11.91 1.99 13.89
N LYS A 277 -10.99 1.06 13.60
CA LYS A 277 -11.07 -0.36 14.03
C LYS A 277 -10.16 -0.63 15.23
N PHE A 278 -10.69 -1.26 16.28
CA PHE A 278 -9.95 -1.68 17.48
C PHE A 278 -9.05 -2.90 17.21
N LEU A 279 -8.01 -2.67 16.42
CA LEU A 279 -6.95 -3.65 16.19
C LEU A 279 -5.87 -3.47 17.26
N SER A 280 -5.37 -4.57 17.82
CA SER A 280 -4.17 -4.56 18.67
C SER A 280 -2.97 -4.01 17.89
N LYS A 281 -1.90 -3.59 18.56
CA LYS A 281 -0.68 -3.14 17.88
C LYS A 281 -0.17 -4.19 16.88
N GLY A 282 -0.19 -5.47 17.26
CA GLY A 282 0.15 -6.60 16.37
C GLY A 282 -0.84 -6.77 15.22
N GLY A 283 -2.16 -6.59 15.45
CA GLY A 283 -3.15 -6.64 14.37
C GLY A 283 -3.03 -5.49 13.37
N LYS A 284 -2.70 -4.28 13.84
CA LYS A 284 -2.40 -3.12 12.99
C LYS A 284 -1.12 -3.35 12.20
N GLU A 285 -0.09 -3.88 12.85
CA GLU A 285 1.18 -4.25 12.22
C GLU A 285 0.99 -5.30 11.13
N ILE A 286 0.22 -6.36 11.39
CA ILE A 286 -0.09 -7.40 10.40
C ILE A 286 -0.83 -6.80 9.20
N LEU A 287 -1.78 -5.88 9.40
CA LEU A 287 -2.49 -5.24 8.29
C LEU A 287 -1.59 -4.27 7.50
N LEU A 288 -0.72 -3.53 8.18
CA LEU A 288 0.30 -2.70 7.53
C LEU A 288 1.24 -3.58 6.69
N LYS A 289 1.70 -4.72 7.23
CA LYS A 289 2.58 -5.68 6.55
C LYS A 289 1.90 -6.46 5.41
N ALA A 290 0.66 -6.90 5.59
CA ALA A 290 -0.02 -7.73 4.59
C ALA A 290 -0.63 -6.92 3.43
N VAL A 291 -0.98 -5.65 3.68
CA VAL A 291 -1.76 -4.84 2.74
C VAL A 291 -1.05 -3.56 2.30
N ILE A 292 -0.36 -2.85 3.21
CA ILE A 292 0.33 -1.60 2.86
C ILE A 292 1.75 -1.86 2.34
N GLN A 293 2.49 -2.83 2.89
CA GLN A 293 3.85 -3.22 2.47
C GLN A 293 3.91 -3.78 1.04
N ALA A 294 2.82 -4.37 0.54
CA ALA A 294 2.72 -4.87 -0.84
C ALA A 294 2.65 -3.74 -1.88
N ILE A 295 2.55 -2.48 -1.46
CA ILE A 295 2.31 -1.33 -2.34
C ILE A 295 3.62 -0.67 -2.86
N PRO A 296 4.75 -0.56 -2.10
CA PRO A 296 5.95 0.17 -2.54
C PRO A 296 7.29 -0.63 -2.57
N SER A 297 7.29 -1.96 -2.53
CA SER A 297 8.54 -2.75 -2.57
C SER A 297 9.13 -2.81 -3.99
N TYR A 298 10.46 -2.67 -4.14
CA TYR A 298 11.17 -2.76 -5.43
C TYR A 298 12.26 -3.84 -5.39
N ALA A 299 12.58 -4.44 -6.54
CA ALA A 299 13.55 -5.52 -6.68
C ALA A 299 14.98 -4.99 -6.90
N ILE A 300 15.96 -5.58 -6.22
CA ILE A 300 17.38 -5.54 -6.57
C ILE A 300 17.66 -6.69 -7.53
N ILE A 301 18.31 -6.36 -8.63
CA ILE A 301 18.62 -7.30 -9.72
C ILE A 301 19.92 -8.03 -9.40
N GLY A 302 19.83 -9.36 -9.30
CA GLY A 302 20.96 -10.28 -9.35
C GLY A 302 21.06 -10.84 -10.77
N ASN A 303 20.66 -12.09 -10.97
CA ASN A 303 20.58 -12.70 -12.29
C ASN A 303 19.44 -12.17 -13.18
N GLY A 304 18.53 -11.36 -12.63
CA GLY A 304 17.41 -10.74 -13.33
C GLY A 304 16.35 -11.72 -13.83
N ALA A 305 16.42 -13.00 -13.45
CA ALA A 305 15.57 -14.05 -13.99
C ALA A 305 14.16 -14.07 -13.37
N ASN A 306 14.02 -13.54 -12.15
CA ASN A 306 12.75 -13.53 -11.42
C ASN A 306 12.08 -12.15 -11.41
N THR A 307 12.76 -11.13 -11.92
CA THR A 307 12.27 -9.76 -11.96
C THR A 307 11.80 -9.43 -13.36
N SER A 308 10.51 -9.13 -13.51
CA SER A 308 9.96 -8.66 -14.78
C SER A 308 10.55 -7.29 -15.10
N ILE A 309 10.80 -7.00 -16.38
CA ILE A 309 11.23 -5.65 -16.78
C ILE A 309 10.19 -4.56 -16.41
N PHE A 310 8.94 -4.97 -16.16
CA PHE A 310 7.82 -4.10 -15.77
C PHE A 310 7.65 -3.96 -14.26
N ASP A 311 8.37 -4.75 -13.47
CA ASP A 311 8.38 -4.62 -12.02
C ASP A 311 9.10 -3.32 -11.62
N PRO A 312 8.83 -2.77 -10.42
CA PRO A 312 9.65 -1.71 -9.89
C PRO A 312 11.02 -2.31 -9.53
N TRP A 313 12.01 -2.15 -10.41
CA TRP A 313 13.40 -2.57 -10.16
C TRP A 313 14.42 -1.42 -10.29
N ILE A 314 13.94 -0.22 -10.62
CA ILE A 314 14.70 1.02 -10.54
C ILE A 314 14.19 1.85 -9.35
N PRO A 315 15.07 2.38 -8.48
CA PRO A 315 14.67 3.25 -7.38
C PRO A 315 13.86 4.46 -7.87
N ASN A 316 12.76 4.77 -7.19
CA ASN A 316 11.89 5.93 -7.43
C ASN A 316 11.15 6.00 -8.78
N HIS A 317 11.31 5.01 -9.68
CA HIS A 317 10.67 5.00 -11.00
C HIS A 317 10.19 3.60 -11.41
N ARG A 318 9.07 3.53 -12.15
CA ARG A 318 8.71 2.34 -12.91
C ARG A 318 9.18 2.51 -14.34
N VAL A 319 9.78 1.45 -14.87
CA VAL A 319 10.36 1.45 -16.20
C VAL A 319 9.33 1.01 -17.21
N PHE A 320 9.24 1.74 -18.32
CA PHE A 320 8.43 1.34 -19.46
C PHE A 320 9.31 1.38 -20.71
N PRO A 321 9.51 0.23 -21.39
CA PRO A 321 10.18 0.21 -22.67
C PRO A 321 9.44 1.09 -23.70
N SER A 322 10.18 1.81 -24.54
CA SER A 322 9.69 2.64 -25.65
C SER A 322 8.96 1.82 -26.73
N GLN A 323 9.26 0.52 -26.82
CA GLN A 323 8.64 -0.48 -27.70
C GLN A 323 8.65 -1.81 -26.95
N ILE A 324 7.61 -2.66 -27.08
CA ILE A 324 7.49 -3.94 -26.37
C ILE A 324 8.03 -5.08 -27.26
N PRO A 325 9.22 -5.64 -27.01
CA PRO A 325 9.71 -6.78 -27.75
C PRO A 325 9.17 -8.03 -27.07
N SER A 326 8.59 -8.94 -27.85
CA SER A 326 8.06 -10.23 -27.36
C SER A 326 9.11 -11.11 -26.66
N SER A 327 10.40 -10.81 -26.81
CA SER A 327 11.52 -11.51 -26.17
C SER A 327 11.98 -10.91 -24.84
N LEU A 328 11.58 -9.67 -24.53
CA LEU A 328 12.06 -8.90 -23.38
C LEU A 328 11.01 -8.93 -22.26
N THR A 329 11.09 -9.96 -21.42
CA THR A 329 10.13 -10.18 -20.33
C THR A 329 10.75 -9.97 -18.95
N HIS A 330 12.02 -10.31 -18.79
CA HIS A 330 12.74 -10.30 -17.52
C HIS A 330 14.01 -9.46 -17.62
N VAL A 331 14.46 -8.88 -16.50
CA VAL A 331 15.65 -8.01 -16.48
C VAL A 331 16.92 -8.76 -16.90
N SER A 332 16.95 -10.09 -16.73
CA SER A 332 18.01 -10.97 -17.24
C SER A 332 18.31 -10.76 -18.73
N THR A 333 17.30 -10.42 -19.52
CA THR A 333 17.46 -10.19 -20.96
C THR A 333 18.14 -8.86 -21.30
N LEU A 334 18.23 -7.96 -20.32
CA LEU A 334 18.97 -6.69 -20.40
C LEU A 334 20.43 -6.84 -19.95
N LEU A 335 20.83 -8.03 -19.49
CA LEU A 335 22.16 -8.33 -18.99
C LEU A 335 22.96 -9.14 -20.01
N LEU A 336 24.25 -8.87 -20.08
CA LEU A 336 25.24 -9.72 -20.73
C LEU A 336 25.64 -10.85 -19.77
N PRO A 337 26.20 -11.97 -20.27
CA PRO A 337 26.59 -13.11 -19.41
C PRO A 337 27.60 -12.78 -18.30
N ASN A 338 28.30 -11.66 -18.42
CA ASN A 338 29.26 -11.16 -17.44
C ASN A 338 28.63 -10.24 -16.37
N GLY A 339 27.31 -10.01 -16.39
CA GLY A 339 26.61 -9.11 -15.47
C GLY A 339 26.50 -7.66 -15.94
N ASP A 340 27.17 -7.28 -17.03
CA ASP A 340 27.08 -5.92 -17.56
C ASP A 340 25.74 -5.66 -18.25
N TRP A 341 25.30 -4.41 -18.20
CA TRP A 341 24.12 -3.98 -18.95
C TRP A 341 24.36 -4.04 -20.47
N ASN A 342 23.42 -4.61 -21.21
CA ASN A 342 23.43 -4.61 -22.67
C ASN A 342 23.05 -3.21 -23.20
N ILE A 343 24.02 -2.29 -23.23
CA ILE A 343 23.82 -0.88 -23.60
C ILE A 343 23.15 -0.71 -24.99
N PRO A 344 23.52 -1.46 -26.04
CA PRO A 344 22.82 -1.40 -27.32
C PRO A 344 21.33 -1.71 -27.21
N LEU A 345 20.98 -2.74 -26.43
CA LEU A 345 19.58 -3.14 -26.19
C LEU A 345 18.84 -2.11 -25.33
N LEU A 346 19.51 -1.53 -24.33
CA LEU A 346 18.96 -0.45 -23.52
C LEU A 346 18.62 0.79 -24.36
N ARG A 347 19.51 1.18 -25.28
CA ARG A 347 19.28 2.31 -26.20
C ARG A 347 18.16 2.06 -27.21
N ALA A 348 17.95 0.81 -27.60
CA ALA A 348 16.86 0.43 -28.49
C ALA A 348 15.49 0.49 -27.79
N HIS A 349 15.45 0.23 -26.48
CA HIS A 349 14.20 0.01 -25.76
C HIS A 349 13.89 1.00 -24.64
N PHE A 350 14.78 1.89 -24.20
CA PHE A 350 14.50 2.85 -23.13
C PHE A 350 14.86 4.27 -23.53
N GLN A 351 14.20 5.26 -22.90
CA GLN A 351 14.55 6.66 -23.08
C GLN A 351 15.86 7.00 -22.38
N GLN A 352 16.57 8.02 -22.86
CA GLN A 352 17.90 8.38 -22.37
C GLN A 352 17.93 8.63 -20.85
N ASP A 353 16.90 9.25 -20.28
CA ASP A 353 16.80 9.48 -18.84
C ASP A 353 16.74 8.16 -18.06
N THR A 354 15.93 7.21 -18.53
CA THR A 354 15.82 5.87 -17.95
C THR A 354 17.11 5.07 -18.11
N ILE A 355 17.80 5.18 -19.25
CA ILE A 355 19.10 4.54 -19.45
C ILE A 355 20.10 5.07 -18.43
N ASN A 356 20.12 6.38 -18.20
CA ASN A 356 20.99 6.97 -17.19
C ASN A 356 20.65 6.45 -15.77
N ASP A 357 19.36 6.26 -15.47
CA ASP A 357 18.92 5.67 -14.20
C ASP A 357 19.32 4.18 -14.09
N ILE A 358 19.18 3.38 -15.16
CA ILE A 358 19.61 1.97 -15.19
C ILE A 358 21.13 1.85 -15.00
N LEU A 359 21.89 2.64 -15.75
CA LEU A 359 23.36 2.66 -15.65
C LEU A 359 23.84 3.25 -14.31
N SER A 360 22.95 3.91 -13.55
CA SER A 360 23.27 4.37 -12.21
C SER A 360 23.24 3.25 -11.16
N LEU A 361 22.55 2.14 -11.46
CA LEU A 361 22.44 0.97 -10.60
C LEU A 361 23.80 0.27 -10.45
N PRO A 362 24.07 -0.36 -9.29
CA PRO A 362 25.22 -1.24 -9.17
C PRO A 362 25.15 -2.36 -10.22
N PRO A 363 26.30 -2.80 -10.78
CA PRO A 363 26.35 -3.92 -11.72
C PRO A 363 25.70 -5.17 -11.10
N PRO A 364 24.71 -5.79 -11.77
CA PRO A 364 24.08 -7.00 -11.26
C PRO A 364 25.06 -8.17 -11.21
N ASP A 365 25.01 -8.96 -10.12
CA ASP A 365 25.77 -10.20 -10.01
C ASP A 365 24.95 -11.35 -10.62
N PRO A 366 25.37 -11.91 -11.78
CA PRO A 366 24.64 -12.97 -12.46
C PRO A 366 24.66 -14.31 -11.71
N THR A 367 25.49 -14.45 -10.67
CA THR A 367 25.56 -15.65 -9.82
C THR A 367 24.56 -15.65 -8.66
N GLN A 368 23.95 -14.50 -8.35
CA GLN A 368 23.04 -14.32 -7.23
C GLN A 368 21.57 -14.20 -7.69
N PRO A 369 20.59 -14.68 -6.91
CA PRO A 369 19.17 -14.50 -7.23
C PRO A 369 18.69 -13.05 -6.95
N ASP A 370 17.63 -12.63 -7.65
CA ASP A 370 16.97 -11.34 -7.40
C ASP A 370 16.42 -11.25 -5.97
N THR A 371 16.54 -10.08 -5.34
CA THR A 371 16.10 -9.82 -3.95
C THR A 371 15.23 -8.56 -3.86
N TYR A 372 14.49 -8.37 -2.76
CA TYR A 372 13.69 -7.15 -2.56
C TYR A 372 14.34 -6.23 -1.54
N PHE A 373 14.32 -4.92 -1.82
CA PHE A 373 14.96 -3.92 -0.96
C PHE A 373 13.98 -2.82 -0.54
N TRP A 374 14.10 -2.44 0.72
CA TRP A 374 13.35 -1.37 1.34
C TRP A 374 14.19 -0.09 1.42
N GLN A 375 13.99 0.82 0.46
CA GLN A 375 14.70 2.11 0.33
C GLN A 375 14.67 3.02 1.58
N HIS A 376 13.77 2.77 2.54
CA HIS A 376 13.67 3.59 3.74
C HIS A 376 14.31 2.93 4.97
N SER A 377 15.21 1.96 4.77
CA SER A 377 16.03 1.34 5.82
C SER A 377 17.49 1.26 5.37
N THR A 378 18.41 1.57 6.29
CA THR A 378 19.86 1.46 6.08
C THR A 378 20.37 0.02 5.97
N SER A 379 19.54 -0.97 6.32
CA SER A 379 19.86 -2.40 6.16
C SER A 379 19.21 -3.00 4.91
N GLY A 380 18.46 -2.22 4.12
CA GLY A 380 17.64 -2.73 3.03
C GLY A 380 16.44 -3.57 3.46
N HIS A 381 16.38 -3.97 4.73
CA HIS A 381 15.29 -4.76 5.28
C HIS A 381 14.21 -3.84 5.86
N TYR A 382 12.96 -4.17 5.57
CA TYR A 382 11.83 -3.47 6.17
C TYR A 382 11.74 -3.71 7.67
N SER A 383 11.65 -2.63 8.45
CA SER A 383 11.21 -2.69 9.85
C SER A 383 9.94 -1.86 10.07
N VAL A 384 9.15 -2.24 11.07
CA VAL A 384 7.95 -1.48 11.46
C VAL A 384 8.30 -0.02 11.81
N ARG A 385 9.47 0.19 12.42
CA ARG A 385 9.99 1.51 12.76
C ARG A 385 10.20 2.36 11.51
N THR A 386 10.93 1.84 10.51
CA THR A 386 11.21 2.56 9.26
C THR A 386 9.95 2.82 8.44
N GLY A 387 9.03 1.85 8.37
CA GLY A 387 7.74 2.03 7.71
C GLY A 387 6.85 3.09 8.37
N TYR A 388 6.82 3.13 9.71
CA TYR A 388 6.08 4.15 10.46
C TYR A 388 6.67 5.56 10.28
N HIS A 389 8.01 5.69 10.23
CA HIS A 389 8.67 6.97 9.98
C HIS A 389 8.31 7.54 8.61
N VAL A 390 8.27 6.72 7.56
CA VAL A 390 7.85 7.13 6.20
C VAL A 390 6.39 7.59 6.20
N ALA A 391 5.50 6.81 6.83
CA ALA A 391 4.09 7.19 6.95
C ALA A 391 3.91 8.52 7.72
N LYS A 392 4.69 8.75 8.79
CA LYS A 392 4.65 9.96 9.60
C LYS A 392 5.23 11.19 8.89
N GLN A 393 6.30 11.03 8.11
CA GLN A 393 6.82 12.11 7.26
C GLN A 393 5.81 12.52 6.18
N ALA A 394 5.10 11.56 5.58
CA ALA A 394 4.03 11.84 4.64
C ALA A 394 2.84 12.58 5.28
N ILE A 395 2.54 12.30 6.55
CA ILE A 395 1.52 13.02 7.35
C ILE A 395 1.96 14.46 7.63
N ASN A 396 3.22 14.68 8.01
CA ASN A 396 3.74 16.02 8.35
C ASN A 396 3.85 16.96 7.15
N LEU A 397 4.04 16.44 5.93
CA LEU A 397 4.06 17.24 4.70
C LEU A 397 2.66 17.67 4.23
N ALA A 398 1.59 17.06 4.77
CA ALA A 398 0.21 17.28 4.35
C ALA A 398 -0.60 18.16 5.33
N GLN A 399 -0.01 18.61 6.44
CA GLN A 399 -0.68 19.52 7.39
C GLN A 399 0.01 20.89 7.45
N PRO A 400 -0.75 22.00 7.52
CA PRO A 400 -0.20 23.26 7.97
C PRO A 400 0.30 23.07 9.41
N SER A 401 1.55 23.45 9.65
CA SER A 401 2.23 23.35 10.94
C SER A 401 1.45 24.11 12.02
N SER A 402 0.80 23.38 12.94
CA SER A 402 0.33 23.94 14.20
C SER A 402 1.49 23.98 15.21
N SER A 403 1.59 25.10 15.92
CA SER A 403 2.67 25.50 16.82
C SER A 403 3.10 24.42 17.83
N ASN A 404 4.41 24.13 17.86
CA ASN A 404 5.16 23.36 18.86
C ASN A 404 4.83 21.86 19.05
N THR A 405 5.16 21.03 18.04
CA THR A 405 5.40 19.58 18.22
C THR A 405 6.57 19.27 19.18
N GLU A 406 7.43 20.24 19.45
CA GLU A 406 8.61 20.08 20.30
C GLU A 406 8.25 19.88 21.78
N THR A 407 7.30 20.67 22.32
CA THR A 407 6.88 20.57 23.73
C THR A 407 6.25 19.22 24.05
N LEU A 408 5.37 18.73 23.17
CA LEU A 408 4.79 17.39 23.29
C LEU A 408 5.85 16.29 23.18
N THR A 409 6.82 16.45 22.27
CA THR A 409 7.93 15.50 22.12
C THR A 409 8.80 15.44 23.38
N ARG A 410 9.12 16.60 23.98
CA ARG A 410 9.84 16.68 25.26
C ARG A 410 9.07 16.02 26.40
N TRP A 411 7.75 16.23 26.47
CA TRP A 411 6.90 15.61 27.49
C TRP A 411 6.88 14.08 27.35
N TRP A 412 6.73 13.55 26.13
CA TRP A 412 6.80 12.10 25.90
C TRP A 412 8.15 11.53 26.27
N ASN A 413 9.25 12.19 25.89
CA ASN A 413 10.60 11.76 26.27
C ASN A 413 10.76 11.75 27.80
N SER A 414 10.22 12.75 28.49
CA SER A 414 10.18 12.81 29.95
C SER A 414 9.43 11.61 30.54
N LEU A 415 8.19 11.33 30.10
CA LEU A 415 7.39 10.19 30.56
C LEU A 415 8.12 8.85 30.38
N TRP A 416 8.75 8.62 29.22
CA TRP A 416 9.45 7.37 28.94
C TRP A 416 10.74 7.22 29.73
N SER A 417 11.33 8.33 30.22
CA SER A 417 12.54 8.35 31.06
C SER A 417 12.28 8.13 32.56
N LEU A 418 11.03 8.15 33.02
CA LEU A 418 10.70 8.07 34.45
C LEU A 418 11.11 6.71 35.06
N PRO A 419 11.62 6.70 36.31
CA PRO A 419 12.05 5.49 37.03
C PRO A 419 10.87 4.70 37.63
N ILE A 420 9.81 4.52 36.84
CA ILE A 420 8.61 3.77 37.22
C ILE A 420 8.46 2.49 36.38
N PRO A 421 7.68 1.49 36.84
CA PRO A 421 7.41 0.27 36.07
C PRO A 421 6.94 0.55 34.63
N PRO A 422 7.48 -0.14 33.60
CA PRO A 422 7.13 0.11 32.19
C PRO A 422 5.62 0.01 31.89
N LYS A 423 4.91 -0.91 32.58
CA LYS A 423 3.46 -1.06 32.46
C LYS A 423 2.70 0.21 32.84
N ILE A 424 3.20 0.97 33.82
CA ILE A 424 2.61 2.24 34.27
C ILE A 424 2.85 3.31 33.20
N ARG A 425 4.05 3.40 32.62
CA ARG A 425 4.33 4.32 31.49
C ARG A 425 3.39 4.08 30.32
N HIS A 426 3.17 2.81 29.96
CA HIS A 426 2.21 2.44 28.91
C HIS A 426 0.76 2.78 29.27
N PHE A 427 0.37 2.58 30.53
CA PHE A 427 -0.95 2.96 31.01
C PHE A 427 -1.16 4.48 30.94
N VAL A 428 -0.20 5.27 31.42
CA VAL A 428 -0.24 6.74 31.39
C VAL A 428 -0.27 7.27 29.95
N TYR A 429 0.49 6.65 29.05
CA TYR A 429 0.38 6.95 27.62
C TYR A 429 -1.05 6.74 27.10
N ARG A 430 -1.69 5.62 27.47
CA ARG A 430 -3.08 5.35 27.07
C ARG A 430 -4.08 6.31 27.70
N LEU A 431 -3.85 6.74 28.95
CA LEU A 431 -4.64 7.75 29.63
C LEU A 431 -4.55 9.09 28.91
N ALA A 432 -3.34 9.59 28.66
CA ALA A 432 -3.07 10.84 27.96
C ALA A 432 -3.68 10.89 26.54
N GLN A 433 -3.80 9.74 25.88
CA GLN A 433 -4.46 9.59 24.58
C GLN A 433 -5.98 9.34 24.68
N ASN A 434 -6.57 9.49 25.88
CA ASN A 434 -7.97 9.22 26.20
C ASN A 434 -8.48 7.86 25.67
N SER A 435 -7.66 6.81 25.79
CA SER A 435 -7.85 5.52 25.09
C SER A 435 -8.10 4.32 26.00
N ILE A 436 -8.33 4.54 27.28
CA ILE A 436 -8.67 3.49 28.25
C ILE A 436 -10.16 3.09 28.15
N PRO A 437 -10.51 1.81 28.37
CA PRO A 437 -11.86 1.29 28.14
C PRO A 437 -12.80 1.57 29.32
N THR A 438 -13.18 2.83 29.51
CA THR A 438 -14.24 3.22 30.45
C THR A 438 -15.62 2.88 29.87
N ALA A 439 -16.67 2.79 30.71
CA ALA A 439 -18.03 2.50 30.22
C ALA A 439 -18.51 3.55 29.21
N ASP A 440 -18.18 4.83 29.39
CA ASP A 440 -18.49 5.88 28.42
C ASP A 440 -17.87 5.59 27.05
N HIS A 441 -16.57 5.29 27.01
CA HIS A 441 -15.88 4.93 25.78
C HIS A 441 -16.40 3.62 25.17
N LEU A 442 -16.73 2.61 25.99
CA LEU A 442 -17.25 1.33 25.50
C LEU A 442 -18.68 1.46 24.96
N TYR A 443 -19.50 2.32 25.57
CA TYR A 443 -20.87 2.61 25.12
C TYR A 443 -20.87 3.35 23.78
N HIS A 444 -20.04 4.39 23.63
CA HIS A 444 -19.85 5.09 22.35
C HIS A 444 -19.31 4.17 21.24
N ARG A 445 -18.72 3.03 21.60
CA ARG A 445 -18.23 2.00 20.67
C ARG A 445 -19.22 0.84 20.48
N HIS A 446 -20.42 0.94 21.06
CA HIS A 446 -21.46 -0.10 21.03
C HIS A 446 -21.00 -1.47 21.58
N CYS A 447 -20.02 -1.48 22.48
CA CYS A 447 -19.55 -2.71 23.15
C CYS A 447 -20.41 -3.09 24.36
N ILE A 448 -21.07 -2.11 24.97
CA ILE A 448 -21.96 -2.28 26.12
C ILE A 448 -23.24 -1.44 25.91
N SER A 449 -24.32 -1.80 26.61
CA SER A 449 -25.63 -1.17 26.47
C SER A 449 -25.83 0.11 27.28
N SER A 450 -24.94 0.43 28.22
CA SER A 450 -25.06 1.59 29.10
C SER A 450 -23.70 2.21 29.43
N PRO A 451 -23.56 3.56 29.42
CA PRO A 451 -22.34 4.26 29.83
C PRO A 451 -22.21 4.43 31.35
N ILE A 452 -23.17 3.93 32.14
CA ILE A 452 -23.22 4.11 33.58
C ILE A 452 -22.05 3.40 34.25
N CYS A 453 -21.44 4.07 35.24
CA CYS A 453 -20.33 3.56 36.01
C CYS A 453 -20.71 2.29 36.78
N PRO A 454 -20.02 1.16 36.56
CA PRO A 454 -20.34 -0.12 37.17
C PRO A 454 -20.07 -0.17 38.68
N ARG A 455 -19.42 0.86 39.26
CA ARG A 455 -19.13 0.93 40.70
C ARG A 455 -20.14 1.76 41.48
N CYS A 456 -20.50 2.94 40.96
CA CYS A 456 -21.41 3.84 41.67
C CYS A 456 -22.85 3.73 41.17
N SER A 457 -23.07 3.21 39.95
CA SER A 457 -24.37 3.09 39.29
C SER A 457 -25.16 4.41 39.17
N LEU A 458 -24.49 5.56 39.29
CA LEU A 458 -25.11 6.88 39.38
C LEU A 458 -24.73 7.84 38.24
N CYS A 459 -23.52 7.74 37.70
CA CYS A 459 -22.99 8.69 36.70
C CYS A 459 -22.37 7.94 35.51
N PHE A 460 -22.14 8.64 34.40
CA PHE A 460 -21.36 8.10 33.27
C PHE A 460 -19.91 7.87 33.67
N GLU A 461 -19.32 6.76 33.24
CA GLU A 461 -17.91 6.45 33.53
C GLU A 461 -16.98 7.15 32.54
N SER A 462 -16.76 8.45 32.71
CA SER A 462 -15.65 9.16 32.05
C SER A 462 -14.30 8.73 32.65
N VAL A 463 -13.19 9.12 32.01
CA VAL A 463 -11.84 8.91 32.59
C VAL A 463 -11.68 9.61 33.93
N GLN A 464 -12.15 10.86 34.07
CA GLN A 464 -12.11 11.55 35.36
C GLN A 464 -13.01 10.86 36.39
N HIS A 465 -14.21 10.43 36.00
CA HIS A 465 -15.09 9.72 36.92
C HIS A 465 -14.46 8.41 37.41
N ALA A 466 -13.87 7.64 36.49
CA ALA A 466 -13.23 6.36 36.78
C ALA A 466 -12.02 6.50 37.71
N LEU A 467 -11.26 7.59 37.64
CA LEU A 467 -10.01 7.75 38.38
C LEU A 467 -10.11 8.65 39.60
N PHE A 468 -10.98 9.66 39.59
CA PHE A 468 -11.00 10.71 40.61
C PHE A 468 -12.38 10.92 41.26
N GLU A 469 -13.47 10.91 40.49
CA GLU A 469 -14.76 11.42 41.00
C GLU A 469 -15.71 10.37 41.57
N CYS A 470 -15.53 9.09 41.19
CA CYS A 470 -16.33 7.99 41.72
C CYS A 470 -16.23 7.93 43.25
N LYS A 471 -17.33 7.62 43.95
CA LYS A 471 -17.44 7.62 45.43
C LYS A 471 -16.27 6.89 46.10
N GLU A 472 -15.93 5.71 45.60
CA GLU A 472 -14.80 4.92 46.11
C GLU A 472 -13.44 5.54 45.76
N MET A 473 -13.25 6.14 44.58
CA MET A 473 -11.97 6.77 44.23
C MET A 473 -11.74 8.07 44.98
N LYS A 474 -12.79 8.84 45.30
CA LYS A 474 -12.66 10.02 46.16
C LYS A 474 -12.05 9.68 47.51
N LYS A 475 -12.36 8.50 48.08
CA LYS A 475 -11.74 8.02 49.32
C LYS A 475 -10.24 7.75 49.14
N ALA A 476 -9.84 7.10 48.03
CA ALA A 476 -8.44 6.81 47.72
C ALA A 476 -7.56 8.06 47.64
N TRP A 477 -8.10 9.16 47.11
CA TRP A 477 -7.37 10.43 47.02
C TRP A 477 -7.53 11.32 48.27
N SER A 478 -8.42 10.96 49.21
CA SER A 478 -8.79 11.84 50.34
C SER A 478 -7.71 12.00 51.41
N GLY A 479 -6.81 11.02 51.54
CA GLY A 479 -5.61 11.08 52.40
C GLY A 479 -4.36 11.62 51.71
N SER A 480 -4.38 11.67 50.37
CA SER A 480 -3.19 11.98 49.58
C SER A 480 -2.86 13.47 49.49
N ILE A 481 -1.58 13.77 49.27
CA ILE A 481 -1.07 15.12 49.00
C ILE A 481 -1.70 15.78 47.76
N PHE A 482 -2.26 15.00 46.84
CA PHE A 482 -2.84 15.49 45.59
C PHE A 482 -4.28 16.00 45.73
N LYS A 483 -4.91 15.78 46.90
CA LYS A 483 -6.33 16.09 47.13
C LYS A 483 -6.70 17.55 46.84
N SER A 484 -5.86 18.50 47.25
CA SER A 484 -6.11 19.94 47.06
C SER A 484 -6.16 20.28 45.58
N VAL A 485 -5.15 19.86 44.83
CA VAL A 485 -5.04 20.12 43.39
C VAL A 485 -6.15 19.41 42.61
N LEU A 486 -6.45 18.15 42.93
CA LEU A 486 -7.51 17.40 42.23
C LEU A 486 -8.91 18.03 42.39
N LYS A 487 -9.18 18.78 43.47
CA LYS A 487 -10.47 19.48 43.63
C LYS A 487 -10.68 20.57 42.57
N GLU A 488 -9.60 21.18 42.08
CA GLU A 488 -9.63 22.27 41.10
C GLU A 488 -9.69 21.74 39.65
N THR A 489 -9.50 20.44 39.45
CA THR A 489 -9.38 19.82 38.11
C THR A 489 -10.70 19.35 37.48
N LYS A 490 -11.86 19.69 38.05
CA LYS A 490 -13.17 19.15 37.62
C LYS A 490 -13.51 19.35 36.13
N HIS A 491 -12.92 20.35 35.48
CA HIS A 491 -13.15 20.65 34.05
C HIS A 491 -11.94 20.37 33.15
N MET A 492 -10.83 19.88 33.72
CA MET A 492 -9.58 19.66 32.99
C MET A 492 -9.53 18.25 32.43
N ASN A 493 -9.04 18.08 31.20
CA ASN A 493 -8.83 16.73 30.66
C ASN A 493 -7.66 16.03 31.39
N ILE A 494 -7.57 14.70 31.28
CA ILE A 494 -6.54 13.92 31.98
C ILE A 494 -5.10 14.34 31.64
N PHE A 495 -4.85 14.82 30.42
CA PHE A 495 -3.52 15.28 30.01
C PHE A 495 -3.15 16.59 30.70
N ASP A 496 -4.08 17.53 30.80
CA ASP A 496 -3.87 18.79 31.52
C ASP A 496 -3.64 18.54 33.01
N ILE A 497 -4.35 17.56 33.60
CA ILE A 497 -4.12 17.13 35.00
C ILE A 497 -2.71 16.56 35.16
N LEU A 498 -2.25 15.71 34.23
CA LEU A 498 -0.89 15.17 34.26
C LEU A 498 0.18 16.27 34.18
N LEU A 499 -0.03 17.28 33.34
CA LEU A 499 0.84 18.45 33.24
C LEU A 499 0.84 19.27 34.54
N LEU A 500 -0.36 19.54 35.10
CA LEU A 500 -0.51 20.30 36.33
C LEU A 500 0.21 19.63 37.51
N ILE A 501 0.05 18.31 37.67
CA ILE A 501 0.74 17.57 38.74
C ILE A 501 2.25 17.58 38.49
N GLN A 502 2.71 17.40 37.25
CA GLN A 502 4.14 17.43 36.94
C GLN A 502 4.80 18.80 37.21
N LEU A 503 4.05 19.89 37.06
CA LEU A 503 4.53 21.25 37.31
C LEU A 503 4.53 21.63 38.79
N ASN A 504 3.54 21.13 39.55
CA ASN A 504 3.33 21.54 40.94
C ASN A 504 3.98 20.63 41.99
N PHE A 505 4.41 19.43 41.60
CA PHE A 505 4.97 18.43 42.51
C PHE A 505 6.38 17.99 42.07
N SER A 506 7.15 17.48 43.03
CA SER A 506 8.48 16.91 42.76
C SER A 506 8.39 15.68 41.87
N LYS A 507 9.54 15.27 41.31
CA LYS A 507 9.61 14.09 40.43
C LYS A 507 9.16 12.80 41.13
N ASP A 508 9.45 12.65 42.42
CA ASP A 508 9.09 11.45 43.18
C ASP A 508 7.61 11.43 43.54
N GLU A 509 7.04 12.58 43.91
CA GLU A 509 5.60 12.74 44.08
C GLU A 509 4.86 12.49 42.77
N PHE A 510 5.38 12.98 41.64
CA PHE A 510 4.80 12.68 40.33
C PHE A 510 4.84 11.18 40.01
N ASN A 511 5.95 10.49 40.31
CA ASN A 511 6.04 9.04 40.14
C ASN A 511 5.01 8.30 41.01
N LEU A 512 4.82 8.73 42.26
CA LEU A 512 3.80 8.20 43.17
C LEU A 512 2.40 8.43 42.61
N PHE A 513 2.10 9.63 42.12
CA PHE A 513 0.83 9.97 41.47
C PHE A 513 0.51 9.02 40.31
N LEU A 514 1.48 8.77 39.41
CA LEU A 514 1.30 7.84 38.28
C LEU A 514 1.05 6.39 38.76
N CYS A 515 1.69 5.98 39.86
CA CYS A 515 1.46 4.68 40.47
C CYS A 515 0.07 4.57 41.11
N MET A 516 -0.40 5.63 41.78
CA MET A 516 -1.75 5.72 42.33
C MET A 516 -2.81 5.65 41.23
N LEU A 517 -2.64 6.33 40.09
CA LEU A 517 -3.55 6.20 38.95
C LEU A 517 -3.68 4.75 38.47
N TRP A 518 -2.55 4.04 38.37
CA TRP A 518 -2.53 2.63 37.98
C TRP A 518 -3.24 1.73 39.01
N LYS A 519 -3.01 1.97 40.30
CA LYS A 519 -3.68 1.25 41.39
C LYS A 519 -5.19 1.52 41.42
N CYS A 520 -5.62 2.76 41.22
CA CYS A 520 -7.04 3.14 41.09
C CYS A 520 -7.71 2.41 39.93
N TRP A 521 -7.04 2.35 38.77
CA TRP A 521 -7.54 1.61 37.61
C TRP A 521 -7.66 0.10 37.86
N ASN A 522 -6.70 -0.49 38.55
CA ASN A 522 -6.75 -1.91 38.90
C ASN A 522 -7.80 -2.22 39.95
N ALA A 523 -7.97 -1.36 40.96
CA ALA A 523 -9.04 -1.48 41.94
C ALA A 523 -10.41 -1.46 41.24
N ARG A 524 -10.60 -0.54 40.28
CA ARG A 524 -11.80 -0.53 39.42
C ARG A 524 -11.97 -1.87 38.69
N ASN A 525 -10.93 -2.38 38.04
CA ASN A 525 -11.03 -3.63 37.28
C ASN A 525 -11.28 -4.85 38.17
N ALA A 526 -10.74 -4.88 39.38
CA ALA A 526 -11.00 -5.94 40.35
C ALA A 526 -12.48 -5.96 40.76
N THR A 527 -13.07 -4.80 41.04
CA THR A 527 -14.51 -4.69 41.34
C THR A 527 -15.36 -5.11 40.14
N VAL A 528 -15.04 -4.62 38.93
CA VAL A 528 -15.87 -4.85 37.73
C VAL A 528 -15.79 -6.28 37.20
N PHE A 529 -14.59 -6.89 37.20
CA PHE A 529 -14.37 -8.19 36.54
C PHE A 529 -14.20 -9.35 37.50
N ARG A 530 -13.96 -9.10 38.80
CA ARG A 530 -13.66 -10.14 39.79
C ARG A 530 -14.57 -10.10 41.01
N ASN A 531 -15.54 -9.17 41.07
CA ASN A 531 -16.39 -8.92 42.24
C ASN A 531 -15.60 -8.83 43.56
N GLN A 532 -14.41 -8.23 43.50
CA GLN A 532 -13.57 -8.01 44.67
C GLN A 532 -13.84 -6.62 45.26
N ASP A 533 -13.96 -6.58 46.59
CA ASP A 533 -14.06 -5.32 47.33
C ASP A 533 -12.79 -4.50 47.15
N SER A 534 -12.94 -3.28 46.65
CA SER A 534 -11.85 -2.31 46.65
C SER A 534 -11.61 -1.83 48.08
N ARG A 535 -10.34 -1.67 48.48
CA ARG A 535 -9.93 -0.95 49.70
C ARG A 535 -9.32 0.40 49.29
N PRO A 536 -10.11 1.44 49.01
CA PRO A 536 -9.59 2.69 48.48
C PRO A 536 -8.53 3.35 49.36
N GLU A 537 -8.69 3.25 50.68
CA GLU A 537 -7.80 3.86 51.67
C GLU A 537 -6.39 3.25 51.65
N ALA A 538 -6.24 2.01 51.19
CA ALA A 538 -4.96 1.33 51.07
C ALA A 538 -4.21 1.67 49.77
N ILE A 539 -4.85 2.31 48.79
CA ILE A 539 -4.29 2.52 47.46
C ILE A 539 -3.01 3.37 47.47
N GLU A 540 -2.96 4.40 48.33
CA GLU A 540 -1.80 5.27 48.46
C GLU A 540 -0.58 4.50 49.00
N GLN A 541 -0.76 3.80 50.11
CA GLN A 541 0.28 2.96 50.70
C GLN A 541 0.74 1.88 49.72
N GLU A 542 -0.19 1.18 49.08
CA GLU A 542 0.13 0.17 48.09
C GLU A 542 0.87 0.72 46.86
N ALA A 543 0.61 1.98 46.47
CA ALA A 543 1.32 2.63 45.37
C ALA A 543 2.74 3.01 45.81
N HIS A 544 2.90 3.47 47.05
CA HIS A 544 4.18 3.80 47.66
C HIS A 544 5.07 2.56 47.76
N ASP A 545 4.58 1.50 48.43
CA ASP A 545 5.27 0.22 48.57
C ASP A 545 5.69 -0.32 47.20
N TYR A 546 4.78 -0.26 46.21
CA TYR A 546 5.06 -0.78 44.87
C TYR A 546 6.16 0.00 44.14
N LEU A 547 6.21 1.32 44.33
CA LEU A 547 7.24 2.17 43.76
C LEU A 547 8.59 1.92 44.44
N GLU A 548 8.61 1.86 45.77
CA GLU A 548 9.81 1.59 46.57
C GLU A 548 10.41 0.22 46.22
N PHE A 549 9.60 -0.84 46.20
CA PHE A 549 10.05 -2.18 45.78
C PHE A 549 10.63 -2.18 44.36
N TYR A 550 10.02 -1.43 43.44
CA TYR A 550 10.50 -1.34 42.07
C TYR A 550 11.85 -0.63 41.99
N GLN A 551 12.01 0.50 42.68
CA GLN A 551 13.25 1.28 42.72
C GLN A 551 14.38 0.46 43.36
N ALA A 552 14.14 -0.15 44.52
CA ALA A 552 15.10 -1.02 45.20
C ALA A 552 15.57 -2.21 44.32
N ALA A 553 14.69 -2.74 43.46
CA ALA A 553 15.03 -3.79 42.51
C ALA A 553 15.89 -3.29 41.33
N GLN A 554 15.77 -2.02 40.93
CA GLN A 554 16.60 -1.44 39.86
C GLN A 554 18.00 -1.06 40.37
N ASP A 555 18.13 -0.61 41.62
CA ASP A 555 19.43 -0.24 42.22
C ASP A 555 20.39 -1.45 42.30
N LYS A 556 19.85 -2.66 42.48
CA LYS A 556 20.64 -3.91 42.43
C LYS A 556 21.18 -4.24 41.04
N ARG A 557 20.50 -3.82 39.96
CA ARG A 557 21.02 -3.95 38.58
C ARG A 557 22.14 -2.95 38.30
N GLY A 558 22.09 -1.76 38.90
CA GLY A 558 23.14 -0.74 38.76
C GLY A 558 24.52 -1.21 39.24
N LYS A 559 24.57 -1.99 40.34
CA LYS A 559 25.83 -2.55 40.86
C LYS A 559 26.38 -3.76 40.09
N GLN A 560 25.55 -4.48 39.34
CA GLN A 560 26.01 -5.57 38.46
C GLN A 560 26.48 -5.09 37.08
N THR A 561 26.23 -3.82 36.72
CA THR A 561 26.53 -3.28 35.38
C THR A 561 27.77 -2.38 35.36
N GLN A 562 28.67 -2.51 36.34
CA GLN A 562 29.94 -1.78 36.40
C GLN A 562 31.14 -2.51 35.74
N LEU A 563 30.89 -3.45 34.83
CA LEU A 563 31.94 -4.17 34.10
C LEU A 563 31.97 -3.93 32.59
N THR A 564 31.09 -3.10 32.03
CA THR A 564 31.13 -2.81 30.59
C THR A 564 30.61 -1.41 30.27
N SER A 565 31.44 -0.40 30.48
CA SER A 565 31.25 0.89 29.80
C SER A 565 32.56 1.64 29.59
N ASP A 566 33.54 0.97 28.97
CA ASP A 566 34.54 1.66 28.15
C ASP A 566 34.04 1.65 26.71
N ARG A 567 33.26 2.67 26.34
CA ARG A 567 33.18 3.05 24.92
C ARG A 567 34.47 3.81 24.62
N ILE A 568 35.48 3.08 24.20
CA ILE A 568 36.68 3.61 23.58
C ILE A 568 36.23 4.42 22.36
N LEU A 569 36.51 5.72 22.37
CA LEU A 569 36.60 6.50 21.14
C LEU A 569 37.76 5.90 20.35
N GLN A 570 37.47 5.14 19.30
CA GLN A 570 38.51 4.51 18.49
C GLN A 570 39.13 5.61 17.62
N GLU A 571 40.26 6.17 18.06
CA GLU A 571 41.08 7.07 17.26
C GLU A 571 41.70 6.31 16.08
N TRP A 572 41.92 7.02 14.97
CA TRP A 572 42.55 6.45 13.76
C TRP A 572 43.95 5.92 14.08
N GLU A 573 44.24 4.66 13.74
CA GLU A 573 45.55 4.04 13.97
C GLU A 573 46.38 3.97 12.67
N PRO A 574 47.67 4.34 12.65
CA PRO A 574 48.51 4.20 11.46
C PRO A 574 48.79 2.72 11.14
N PRO A 575 49.02 2.38 9.86
CA PRO A 575 49.34 1.01 9.47
C PRO A 575 50.76 0.59 9.91
N PRO A 576 51.08 -0.72 9.98
CA PRO A 576 52.42 -1.22 10.31
C PRO A 576 53.53 -0.67 9.39
N VAL A 577 54.77 -0.64 9.90
CA VAL A 577 55.95 -0.18 9.14
C VAL A 577 56.07 -0.95 7.81
N GLY A 578 56.22 -0.22 6.70
CA GLY A 578 56.30 -0.79 5.35
C GLY A 578 54.96 -1.05 4.66
N SER A 579 53.83 -0.73 5.30
CA SER A 579 52.50 -0.93 4.74
C SER A 579 51.74 0.40 4.51
N LEU A 580 50.75 0.35 3.62
CA LEU A 580 49.95 1.49 3.20
C LEU A 580 48.48 1.28 3.56
N LYS A 581 47.86 2.31 4.13
CA LYS A 581 46.43 2.34 4.47
C LYS A 581 45.66 3.27 3.53
N LEU A 582 44.57 2.76 2.97
CA LEU A 582 43.61 3.51 2.17
C LEU A 582 42.39 3.86 3.02
N ASN A 583 42.08 5.15 3.09
CA ASN A 583 40.84 5.68 3.68
C ASN A 583 39.94 6.21 2.55
N THR A 584 38.65 5.94 2.61
CA THR A 584 37.67 6.42 1.62
C THR A 584 36.43 7.00 2.29
N ASP A 585 35.81 7.96 1.63
CA ASP A 585 34.57 8.62 2.08
C ASP A 585 33.74 9.06 0.86
N ALA A 586 32.42 9.16 1.01
CA ALA A 586 31.51 9.58 -0.04
C ALA A 586 30.58 10.73 0.39
N ALA A 587 30.36 11.67 -0.54
CA ALA A 587 29.49 12.81 -0.33
C ALA A 587 28.42 12.91 -1.42
N ILE A 588 27.18 13.22 -1.03
CA ILE A 588 26.05 13.37 -1.95
C ILE A 588 25.57 14.82 -1.95
N SER A 589 25.45 15.41 -3.15
CA SER A 589 24.90 16.75 -3.33
C SER A 589 23.54 16.69 -4.00
N SER A 590 22.48 16.88 -3.19
CA SER A 590 21.10 16.92 -3.68
C SER A 590 20.83 18.12 -4.58
N ARG A 591 21.48 19.25 -4.32
CA ARG A 591 21.34 20.50 -5.09
C ARG A 591 21.94 20.40 -6.50
N GLN A 592 23.02 19.63 -6.66
CA GLN A 592 23.75 19.50 -7.93
C GLN A 592 23.47 18.18 -8.66
N ASN A 593 22.68 17.28 -8.04
CA ASN A 593 22.42 15.93 -8.54
C ASN A 593 23.70 15.12 -8.83
N ARG A 594 24.65 15.14 -7.88
CA ARG A 594 25.95 14.47 -8.03
C ARG A 594 26.33 13.71 -6.76
N THR A 595 27.12 12.67 -6.98
CA THR A 595 27.83 11.93 -5.92
C THR A 595 29.32 12.13 -6.12
N GLY A 596 30.01 12.54 -5.05
CA GLY A 596 31.46 12.67 -4.99
C GLY A 596 32.04 11.60 -4.08
N GLY A 597 33.24 11.14 -4.38
CA GLY A 597 34.00 10.21 -3.53
C GLY A 597 35.40 10.76 -3.31
N GLY A 598 35.97 10.51 -2.14
CA GLY A 598 37.33 10.87 -1.78
C GLY A 598 38.13 9.65 -1.37
N ALA A 599 39.41 9.64 -1.70
CA ALA A 599 40.33 8.60 -1.29
C ALA A 599 41.68 9.18 -0.85
N LEU A 600 42.25 8.60 0.20
CA LEU A 600 43.48 9.03 0.83
C LEU A 600 44.37 7.84 1.18
N VAL A 601 45.63 7.85 0.74
CA VAL A 601 46.62 6.82 1.08
C VAL A 601 47.65 7.39 2.05
N ARG A 602 47.85 6.71 3.17
CA ARG A 602 48.80 7.08 4.22
C ARG A 602 49.79 5.96 4.53
N ASP A 603 50.99 6.35 4.93
CA ASP A 603 52.01 5.45 5.45
C ASP A 603 51.92 5.28 6.99
N HIS A 604 52.82 4.46 7.53
CA HIS A 604 52.97 4.20 8.97
C HIS A 604 53.30 5.43 9.82
N ALA A 605 53.77 6.53 9.23
CA ALA A 605 54.00 7.80 9.93
C ALA A 605 52.76 8.72 9.86
N GLY A 606 51.66 8.25 9.28
CA GLY A 606 50.46 9.05 9.03
C GLY A 606 50.62 10.07 7.90
N LYS A 607 51.74 10.03 7.16
CA LYS A 607 51.99 10.95 6.05
C LYS A 607 51.11 10.57 4.87
N VAL A 608 50.40 11.56 4.33
CA VAL A 608 49.63 11.39 3.10
C VAL A 608 50.59 11.26 1.92
N LEU A 609 50.54 10.12 1.24
CA LEU A 609 51.36 9.85 0.06
C LEU A 609 50.61 10.13 -1.24
N ALA A 610 49.30 9.89 -1.25
CA ALA A 610 48.45 10.14 -2.42
C ALA A 610 47.00 10.44 -1.98
N ALA A 611 46.31 11.26 -2.75
CA ALA A 611 44.89 11.57 -2.56
C ALA A 611 44.21 11.74 -3.92
N THR A 612 42.93 11.43 -4.01
CA THR A 612 42.13 11.67 -5.21
C THR A 612 40.67 11.93 -4.86
N ALA A 613 39.95 12.51 -5.80
CA ALA A 613 38.51 12.71 -5.71
C ALA A 613 37.85 12.23 -7.01
N PHE A 614 36.71 11.56 -6.84
CA PHE A 614 35.88 11.03 -7.90
C PHE A 614 34.57 11.81 -7.94
N ASN A 615 33.98 11.92 -9.12
CA ASN A 615 32.64 12.49 -9.25
C ASN A 615 31.82 11.70 -10.26
N ARG A 616 30.51 11.65 -10.04
CA ARG A 616 29.54 11.11 -10.98
C ARG A 616 28.26 11.92 -10.97
N ILE A 617 27.56 11.87 -12.10
CA ILE A 617 26.20 12.39 -12.24
C ILE A 617 25.23 11.37 -11.63
N GLY A 618 24.22 11.86 -10.91
CA GLY A 618 23.22 11.05 -10.21
C GLY A 618 23.52 10.90 -8.72
N GLN A 619 22.46 10.76 -7.94
CA GLN A 619 22.50 10.55 -6.50
C GLN A 619 22.47 9.06 -6.18
N LEU A 620 23.53 8.57 -5.56
CA LEU A 620 23.53 7.23 -4.98
C LEU A 620 22.90 7.26 -3.58
N HIS A 621 22.35 6.12 -3.17
CA HIS A 621 22.01 5.90 -1.75
C HIS A 621 23.31 5.96 -0.92
N PRO A 622 23.34 6.52 0.30
CA PRO A 622 24.58 6.75 1.08
C PRO A 622 25.53 5.54 1.14
N GLN A 623 25.03 4.35 1.46
CA GLN A 623 25.87 3.14 1.51
C GLN A 623 26.41 2.72 0.13
N ALA A 624 25.64 2.92 -0.94
CA ALA A 624 26.10 2.67 -2.30
C ALA A 624 27.12 3.72 -2.75
N ALA A 625 27.02 4.95 -2.25
CA ALA A 625 28.01 6.00 -2.46
C ALA A 625 29.35 5.61 -1.80
N GLU A 626 29.31 5.08 -0.57
CA GLU A 626 30.51 4.56 0.13
C GLU A 626 31.14 3.39 -0.61
N GLY A 627 30.35 2.38 -0.99
CA GLY A 627 30.84 1.22 -1.74
C GLY A 627 31.40 1.59 -3.12
N TRP A 628 30.75 2.53 -3.81
CA TRP A 628 31.25 3.08 -5.07
C TRP A 628 32.56 3.86 -4.90
N ALA A 629 32.66 4.72 -3.88
CA ALA A 629 33.87 5.46 -3.58
C ALA A 629 35.04 4.51 -3.25
N LEU A 630 34.79 3.45 -2.49
CA LEU A 630 35.77 2.40 -2.22
C LEU A 630 36.22 1.68 -3.50
N LEU A 631 35.28 1.27 -4.35
CA LEU A 631 35.60 0.60 -5.62
C LEU A 631 36.46 1.47 -6.54
N GLU A 632 36.10 2.75 -6.71
CA GLU A 632 36.87 3.68 -7.53
C GLU A 632 38.24 3.99 -6.92
N ALA A 633 38.34 4.05 -5.59
CA ALA A 633 39.61 4.20 -4.89
C ALA A 633 40.55 3.01 -5.12
N LEU A 634 40.03 1.78 -5.08
CA LEU A 634 40.81 0.57 -5.31
C LEU A 634 41.28 0.45 -6.77
N LYS A 635 40.40 0.74 -7.74
CA LYS A 635 40.78 0.82 -9.17
C LYS A 635 41.88 1.85 -9.39
N TRP A 636 41.72 3.04 -8.81
CA TRP A 636 42.73 4.09 -8.90
C TRP A 636 44.08 3.66 -8.30
N CYS A 637 44.09 2.99 -7.14
CA CYS A 637 45.32 2.47 -6.55
C CYS A 637 45.99 1.43 -7.46
N TYR A 638 45.19 0.52 -8.04
CA TYR A 638 45.66 -0.48 -8.98
C TYR A 638 46.30 0.15 -10.23
N ASP A 639 45.61 1.12 -10.86
CA ASP A 639 46.09 1.82 -12.06
C ASP A 639 47.38 2.62 -11.82
N LYS A 640 47.59 3.08 -10.58
CA LYS A 640 48.78 3.83 -10.17
C LYS A 640 49.90 2.94 -9.62
N GLY A 641 49.71 1.63 -9.57
CA GLY A 641 50.67 0.69 -8.99
C GLY A 641 50.89 0.91 -7.48
N ILE A 642 49.90 1.45 -6.77
CA ILE A 642 49.96 1.68 -5.33
C ILE A 642 49.48 0.40 -4.62
N ASN A 643 50.39 -0.27 -3.94
CA ASN A 643 50.08 -1.51 -3.24
C ASN A 643 49.49 -1.23 -1.84
N ILE A 644 48.16 -1.33 -1.72
CA ILE A 644 47.42 -1.07 -0.48
C ILE A 644 47.34 -2.35 0.37
N HIS A 645 47.65 -2.22 1.65
CA HIS A 645 47.72 -3.35 2.59
C HIS A 645 46.56 -3.35 3.58
N GLN A 646 45.99 -2.18 3.86
CA GLN A 646 44.83 -2.01 4.74
C GLN A 646 43.84 -1.02 4.13
N VAL A 647 42.55 -1.33 4.24
CA VAL A 647 41.46 -0.43 3.83
C VAL A 647 40.64 -0.12 5.06
N GLU A 648 40.31 1.15 5.25
CA GLU A 648 39.50 1.61 6.37
C GLU A 648 38.37 2.50 5.85
N VAL A 649 37.15 2.10 6.18
CA VAL A 649 35.91 2.79 5.81
C VAL A 649 35.07 3.03 7.07
N ASP A 650 34.37 4.16 7.12
CA ASP A 650 33.57 4.57 8.28
C ASP A 650 32.15 3.95 8.29
N CYS A 651 31.77 3.28 7.20
CA CYS A 651 30.47 2.64 7.03
C CYS A 651 30.46 1.21 7.61
N LYS A 652 30.01 1.06 8.86
CA LYS A 652 29.88 -0.24 9.54
C LYS A 652 29.04 -1.27 8.75
N ASN A 653 27.98 -0.82 8.06
CA ASN A 653 27.14 -1.71 7.26
C ASN A 653 27.89 -2.24 6.03
N LEU A 654 28.68 -1.39 5.36
CA LEU A 654 29.51 -1.81 4.22
C LEU A 654 30.53 -2.88 4.61
N LEU A 655 31.17 -2.73 5.78
CA LEU A 655 32.08 -3.75 6.32
C LEU A 655 31.39 -5.08 6.61
N THR A 656 30.11 -5.04 7.00
CA THR A 656 29.34 -6.25 7.30
C THR A 656 28.91 -6.97 6.02
N ASP A 657 28.70 -6.23 4.92
CA ASP A 657 28.29 -6.78 3.63
C ASP A 657 29.48 -7.30 2.79
N LEU A 658 30.72 -6.88 3.11
CA LEU A 658 31.96 -7.31 2.43
C LEU A 658 32.65 -8.52 3.09
N GLN A 659 32.23 -8.90 4.30
CA GLN A 659 32.70 -10.08 5.04
C GLN A 659 31.75 -11.26 4.84
#